data_AF-A0A972JTM2-F1
#
_entry.id   AF-A0A972JTM2-F1
#
_cell.length_a   1.000
_cell.length_b   1.000
_cell.length_c   1.000
_cell.angle_alpha   90.00
_cell.angle_beta   90.00
_cell.angle_gamma   90.00
#
_symmetry.space_group_name_H-M   'P 1'
#
loop_
_entity.id
_entity.type
_entity.pdbx_description
1 polymer ?
#
loop_
_entity_poly.entity_id
_entity_poly.type
_entity_poly.pdbx_seq_one_letter_code
_entity_poly.pdbx_strand_id
1 'polypeptide(L)'
;MISFKHHFRVHSILILTTLFLFISSFTGGIVAAEDDTHIATNDRSTRSQTAQVQNKTYLPLIDRGFQTDRPVDSPPFGAAEPFSARAEANLGDGFLSNDGDDWLMTRGQTWTDIRSTPRKMAANFVADADNTTIAVFFTAEAYVDTPRKRMFVRALIDGVPANPSDVVFATGTSPESPETRGFIFTDQVDQGIHTVEIQWLVDREATAYMRDASLLIRQNSEQTSQRSLVVGTPDSGPNITTEQNAWTNIPGMSAGVFVNDGETLVASMSAESFVSQDDSMFVRALVNGVPMEPENVLFARGTRPQSRMVTLGAKDLPTGFYNVTFQWSVHAGGTATVGDRTLLLAAAPEASAAIAQEYVVAPSGPAVSTNSTNYQVVPDMQISGTIPPNGEVAVIFSGETSNVGGEKMFVRLRVGGEVVDESEVQLAIGDQHMGVHSYIFSAKHINAGEGRCVGCAIQLEWRSGSGDQVSLGDRSMVVLVKHGAVPDLAEPPTIGMGNVGVEPAIGERNVLAILWDPQRPDHPAPSIANLEQVLFGPVDSVQDYYDKVSNGKFSIANAGVEGSYLADNPADHYWENYPACDAPDTTGFTGGHQEKWAEAITKASGSVNFADYDYNKDGMLDFTEELAILVVIPQTNEFGTVRTLNPYCSGDPFEVDGVVVPVISEWYANAAADRLTVPAHELAHQVLALGDLYQKQANKKFHTQPGKYELMDTITDNTPHMNPAYKLALGWVTPGTIVQDGAYELEDIKQSHKVYVLPRTQGGDGKEYYLLENRQNSANNPLYDENIGSSGIGVWHIVEDAASNSAAPQCISGADWSVNQDDNPRSGIRLLRPSLLFSGDSMWDATHYDLLDAGLVCPSDGVAQNVLIWADGAASGYEVTNFSPSAPVMSFSVDTP
;
A
#
# COMPACT_ATOMS: atom_id res chain seq x y z
N MET A 1 -45.08 -27.62 -23.40
CA MET A 1 -44.17 -28.54 -24.12
C MET A 1 -43.09 -27.70 -24.75
N ILE A 2 -41.94 -27.64 -24.08
CA ILE A 2 -40.82 -26.75 -24.37
C ILE A 2 -39.75 -27.60 -25.05
N SER A 3 -39.22 -27.13 -26.19
CA SER A 3 -38.16 -27.77 -26.94
C SER A 3 -36.87 -26.98 -26.78
N PHE A 4 -35.94 -27.51 -25.99
CA PHE A 4 -34.58 -26.98 -25.84
C PHE A 4 -33.70 -27.38 -27.03
N LYS A 5 -32.95 -26.43 -27.59
CA LYS A 5 -31.79 -26.66 -28.46
C LYS A 5 -30.52 -26.46 -27.64
N HIS A 6 -29.69 -27.48 -27.54
CA HIS A 6 -28.31 -27.39 -27.05
C HIS A 6 -27.35 -27.12 -28.21
N HIS A 7 -26.41 -26.21 -28.01
CA HIS A 7 -25.18 -26.11 -28.80
C HIS A 7 -24.02 -26.61 -27.92
N PHE A 8 -23.42 -27.74 -28.31
CA PHE A 8 -22.10 -28.17 -27.86
C PHE A 8 -21.03 -27.44 -28.69
N ARG A 9 -20.06 -26.80 -28.05
CA ARG A 9 -18.77 -26.42 -28.66
C ARG A 9 -17.68 -27.28 -28.05
N VAL A 10 -16.98 -28.02 -28.90
CA VAL A 10 -15.77 -28.80 -28.60
C VAL A 10 -14.58 -27.85 -28.73
N HIS A 11 -13.76 -27.71 -27.69
CA HIS A 11 -12.46 -27.03 -27.78
C HIS A 11 -11.37 -28.05 -28.14
N SER A 12 -10.61 -27.73 -29.19
CA SER A 12 -9.40 -28.45 -29.60
C SER A 12 -8.18 -27.74 -29.03
N ILE A 13 -7.38 -28.48 -28.27
CA ILE A 13 -6.05 -28.08 -27.77
C ILE A 13 -5.04 -28.25 -28.91
N LEU A 14 -4.29 -27.20 -29.26
CA LEU A 14 -3.16 -27.27 -30.18
C LEU A 14 -1.87 -26.91 -29.43
N ILE A 15 -1.01 -27.93 -29.26
CA ILE A 15 0.35 -27.82 -28.72
C ILE A 15 1.27 -27.38 -29.85
N LEU A 16 2.06 -26.31 -29.65
CA LEU A 16 3.16 -25.95 -30.56
C LEU A 16 4.50 -26.05 -29.83
N THR A 17 5.30 -27.03 -30.24
CA THR A 17 6.72 -27.21 -29.89
C THR A 17 7.56 -26.46 -30.93
N THR A 18 8.54 -25.65 -30.52
CA THR A 18 9.54 -25.09 -31.43
C THR A 18 10.95 -25.46 -30.99
N LEU A 19 11.63 -26.20 -31.87
CA LEU A 19 13.03 -26.60 -31.83
C LEU A 19 13.77 -25.74 -32.85
N PHE A 20 14.87 -25.07 -32.48
CA PHE A 20 15.87 -24.62 -33.46
C PHE A 20 17.29 -24.71 -32.89
N LEU A 21 18.16 -25.33 -33.70
CA LEU A 21 19.57 -25.58 -33.45
C LEU A 21 20.27 -25.25 -34.77
N PHE A 22 21.21 -24.30 -34.78
CA PHE A 22 22.26 -24.24 -35.81
C PHE A 22 23.53 -23.57 -35.28
N ILE A 23 24.65 -24.21 -35.60
CA ILE A 23 26.03 -23.90 -35.28
C ILE A 23 26.63 -23.03 -36.40
N SER A 24 27.46 -22.03 -36.06
CA SER A 24 28.72 -21.79 -36.78
C SER A 24 29.72 -20.94 -35.99
N SER A 25 30.96 -21.41 -36.07
CA SER A 25 32.22 -20.98 -35.47
C SER A 25 32.84 -19.73 -36.10
N PHE A 26 33.60 -18.95 -35.32
CA PHE A 26 34.84 -18.32 -35.80
C PHE A 26 35.93 -18.31 -34.72
N THR A 27 37.09 -18.78 -35.12
CA THR A 27 38.38 -18.86 -34.41
C THR A 27 39.18 -17.56 -34.56
N GLY A 28 39.97 -17.23 -33.54
CA GLY A 28 41.32 -16.67 -33.74
C GLY A 28 41.73 -15.52 -32.82
N GLY A 29 42.89 -15.67 -32.17
CA GLY A 29 43.72 -14.52 -31.80
C GLY A 29 44.38 -14.54 -30.43
N ILE A 30 45.40 -15.40 -30.26
CA ILE A 30 46.40 -15.30 -29.18
C ILE A 30 47.38 -14.16 -29.53
N VAL A 31 47.66 -13.26 -28.57
CA VAL A 31 48.98 -12.60 -28.43
C VAL A 31 49.30 -12.45 -26.94
N ALA A 32 50.48 -12.91 -26.57
CA ALA A 32 51.13 -12.78 -25.27
C ALA A 32 52.18 -11.66 -25.28
N ALA A 33 52.56 -11.17 -24.09
CA ALA A 33 53.86 -10.62 -23.64
C ALA A 33 53.62 -9.48 -22.64
N GLU A 34 54.00 -9.62 -21.37
CA GLU A 34 55.28 -9.20 -20.72
C GLU A 34 54.94 -8.00 -19.79
N ASP A 35 54.96 -8.19 -18.48
CA ASP A 35 56.10 -8.03 -17.56
C ASP A 35 56.51 -6.55 -17.41
N ASP A 36 56.19 -5.95 -16.25
CA ASP A 36 57.09 -5.00 -15.61
C ASP A 36 56.68 -4.72 -14.15
N THR A 37 57.59 -5.12 -13.27
CA THR A 37 57.66 -4.77 -11.85
C THR A 37 57.93 -3.29 -11.64
N HIS A 38 57.34 -2.65 -10.61
CA HIS A 38 58.09 -1.65 -9.83
C HIS A 38 57.55 -1.46 -8.40
N ILE A 39 58.52 -1.50 -7.49
CA ILE A 39 58.52 -1.27 -6.04
C ILE A 39 58.17 0.19 -5.71
N ALA A 40 57.36 0.43 -4.67
CA ALA A 40 57.52 1.56 -3.76
C ALA A 40 56.85 1.31 -2.39
N THR A 41 57.68 1.07 -1.39
CA THR A 41 57.40 1.13 0.05
C THR A 41 57.33 2.56 0.56
N ASN A 42 56.43 2.86 1.51
CA ASN A 42 56.55 3.87 2.58
C ASN A 42 55.34 3.64 3.51
N ASP A 43 55.46 3.01 4.68
CA ASP A 43 56.04 3.50 5.94
C ASP A 43 55.61 4.93 6.33
N ARG A 44 54.63 5.02 7.24
CA ARG A 44 54.67 6.01 8.32
C ARG A 44 53.88 5.56 9.54
N SER A 45 54.53 5.82 10.66
CA SER A 45 54.33 5.26 11.98
C SER A 45 53.49 6.16 12.90
N THR A 46 52.76 5.49 13.79
CA THR A 46 52.57 5.75 15.23
C THR A 46 52.38 7.19 15.73
N ARG A 47 51.28 7.41 16.47
CA ARG A 47 51.30 8.27 17.67
C ARG A 47 50.44 7.68 18.80
N SER A 48 51.06 7.54 19.96
CA SER A 48 50.48 7.09 21.21
C SER A 48 49.90 8.24 22.04
N GLN A 49 48.84 7.90 22.75
CA GLN A 49 48.38 8.34 24.09
C GLN A 49 49.12 9.49 24.81
N THR A 50 48.33 10.39 25.41
CA THR A 50 48.54 10.86 26.78
C THR A 50 47.19 11.19 27.43
N ALA A 51 46.93 10.59 28.60
CA ALA A 51 45.79 10.86 29.47
C ALA A 51 46.11 11.97 30.49
N GLN A 52 45.11 12.74 30.95
CA GLN A 52 45.03 13.22 32.34
C GLN A 52 43.58 13.56 32.75
N VAL A 53 43.31 13.30 34.02
CA VAL A 53 42.03 13.32 34.75
C VAL A 53 42.03 14.50 35.75
N GLN A 54 40.83 14.89 36.22
CA GLN A 54 40.46 15.77 37.37
C GLN A 54 40.16 17.24 37.01
N ASN A 55 39.16 17.96 37.56
CA ASN A 55 38.25 17.74 38.70
C ASN A 55 37.01 18.68 38.59
N LYS A 56 35.94 18.34 39.30
CA LYS A 56 34.71 19.13 39.55
C LYS A 56 34.98 20.49 40.23
N THR A 57 34.24 21.54 39.83
CA THR A 57 33.74 22.59 40.73
C THR A 57 32.42 23.19 40.21
N TYR A 58 31.53 23.51 41.15
CA TYR A 58 30.16 24.04 41.00
C TYR A 58 30.11 25.58 41.11
N LEU A 59 29.09 26.20 40.47
CA LEU A 59 28.48 27.56 40.62
C LEU A 59 29.18 28.80 39.98
N PRO A 60 28.46 29.92 39.71
CA PRO A 60 27.10 30.11 39.17
C PRO A 60 27.02 31.14 37.98
N LEU A 61 25.83 31.26 37.39
CA LEU A 61 25.29 32.31 36.50
C LEU A 61 26.09 33.62 36.34
N ILE A 62 26.33 34.05 35.09
CA ILE A 62 26.21 35.43 34.54
C ILE A 62 26.50 35.44 33.01
N ASP A 63 25.68 36.20 32.27
CA ASP A 63 25.80 36.76 30.90
C ASP A 63 26.36 35.89 29.76
N ARG A 64 25.48 35.55 28.81
CA ARG A 64 25.88 35.36 27.40
C ARG A 64 25.21 36.42 26.54
N GLY A 65 26.05 37.31 26.03
CA GLY A 65 25.72 38.22 24.95
C GLY A 65 25.39 37.47 23.66
N PHE A 66 24.49 38.08 22.90
CA PHE A 66 24.21 37.77 21.51
C PHE A 66 25.51 37.79 20.70
N GLN A 67 25.88 36.64 20.14
CA GLN A 67 26.86 36.53 19.06
C GLN A 67 26.08 36.29 17.76
N THR A 68 26.23 37.24 16.85
CA THR A 68 25.66 37.30 15.51
C THR A 68 26.35 36.32 14.55
N ASP A 69 25.54 35.76 13.66
CA ASP A 69 25.82 35.34 12.28
C ASP A 69 26.87 34.24 12.05
N ARG A 70 26.40 32.99 12.00
CA ARG A 70 26.83 32.05 10.96
C ARG A 70 25.75 32.04 9.87
N PRO A 71 26.09 32.10 8.57
CA PRO A 71 25.15 31.74 7.52
C PRO A 71 24.75 30.30 7.78
N VAL A 72 23.47 30.07 8.05
CA VAL A 72 22.88 28.75 7.83
C VAL A 72 22.85 28.63 6.32
N ASP A 73 23.75 27.82 5.75
CA ASP A 73 23.64 27.44 4.36
C ASP A 73 22.26 26.79 4.20
N SER A 74 21.36 27.53 3.56
CA SER A 74 20.02 27.02 3.22
C SER A 74 20.21 25.75 2.38
N PRO A 75 19.52 24.65 2.71
CA PRO A 75 19.68 23.39 2.00
C PRO A 75 19.46 23.64 0.50
N PRO A 76 20.33 23.11 -0.37
CA PRO A 76 20.12 23.21 -1.80
C PRO A 76 18.85 22.41 -2.12
N PHE A 77 17.89 23.06 -2.79
CA PHE A 77 16.56 22.56 -3.16
C PHE A 77 15.52 22.60 -2.02
N GLY A 78 14.52 23.48 -2.17
CA GLY A 78 13.31 23.42 -1.37
C GLY A 78 12.62 22.08 -1.65
N ALA A 79 12.43 21.27 -0.60
CA ALA A 79 11.75 19.99 -0.73
C ALA A 79 10.34 20.24 -1.29
N ALA A 80 10.01 19.58 -2.40
CA ALA A 80 8.65 19.57 -2.92
C ALA A 80 7.69 19.05 -1.84
N GLU A 81 6.44 19.51 -1.86
CA GLU A 81 5.42 18.94 -0.96
C GLU A 81 5.36 17.41 -1.16
N PRO A 82 5.50 16.63 -0.09
CA PRO A 82 5.39 15.19 -0.21
C PRO A 82 3.96 14.82 -0.58
N PHE A 83 3.82 13.97 -1.60
CA PHE A 83 2.56 13.33 -1.94
C PHE A 83 2.77 11.83 -2.07
N SER A 84 1.70 11.06 -1.89
CA SER A 84 1.66 9.62 -2.11
C SER A 84 0.43 9.32 -2.95
N ALA A 85 0.58 8.65 -4.08
CA ALA A 85 -0.53 8.34 -4.98
C ALA A 85 -0.66 6.84 -5.16
N ARG A 86 -1.86 6.32 -5.34
CA ARG A 86 -2.15 4.94 -5.71
C ARG A 86 -3.33 4.94 -6.67
N ALA A 87 -3.23 4.24 -7.78
CA ALA A 87 -4.35 3.98 -8.67
C ALA A 87 -4.47 2.47 -8.82
N GLU A 88 -5.69 1.96 -8.69
CA GLU A 88 -6.01 0.56 -8.95
C GLU A 88 -7.07 0.56 -10.05
N ALA A 89 -6.70 0.12 -11.25
CA ALA A 89 -7.74 -0.28 -12.19
C ALA A 89 -8.15 -1.72 -11.90
N ASN A 90 -9.35 -2.07 -12.35
CA ASN A 90 -9.84 -3.44 -12.28
C ASN A 90 -9.92 -3.98 -10.84
N LEU A 91 -10.66 -3.27 -9.98
CA LEU A 91 -11.00 -3.78 -8.66
C LEU A 91 -11.86 -5.08 -8.68
N GLY A 92 -12.11 -5.67 -9.86
CA GLY A 92 -13.18 -6.64 -10.11
C GLY A 92 -12.78 -8.06 -10.54
N ASP A 93 -11.51 -8.48 -10.49
CA ASP A 93 -11.10 -9.82 -10.97
C ASP A 93 -11.30 -10.95 -9.92
N GLY A 94 -12.33 -10.81 -9.07
CA GLY A 94 -12.73 -11.80 -8.07
C GLY A 94 -13.58 -12.91 -8.68
N PHE A 95 -13.24 -14.16 -8.35
CA PHE A 95 -13.71 -15.49 -8.78
C PHE A 95 -15.19 -15.75 -9.19
N LEU A 96 -16.11 -14.78 -9.17
CA LEU A 96 -17.56 -15.01 -9.32
C LEU A 96 -18.27 -14.18 -10.42
N SER A 97 -17.59 -13.27 -11.13
CA SER A 97 -18.21 -12.48 -12.21
C SER A 97 -17.85 -13.00 -13.60
N ASN A 98 -18.78 -13.68 -14.28
CA ASN A 98 -18.62 -14.12 -15.68
C ASN A 98 -19.03 -13.04 -16.72
N ASP A 99 -19.33 -11.81 -16.29
CA ASP A 99 -20.01 -10.82 -17.14
C ASP A 99 -19.07 -9.84 -17.87
N GLY A 100 -17.75 -9.96 -17.71
CA GLY A 100 -16.75 -9.25 -18.53
C GLY A 100 -16.67 -7.73 -18.31
N ASP A 101 -17.36 -7.21 -17.30
CA ASP A 101 -17.20 -5.85 -16.79
C ASP A 101 -16.70 -5.93 -15.33
N ASP A 102 -15.44 -5.54 -15.11
CA ASP A 102 -14.69 -5.69 -13.85
C ASP A 102 -15.14 -4.69 -12.75
N TRP A 103 -16.41 -4.75 -12.36
CA TRP A 103 -16.97 -3.94 -11.28
C TRP A 103 -16.85 -4.65 -9.93
N LEU A 104 -16.27 -3.95 -8.95
CA LEU A 104 -16.48 -4.28 -7.55
C LEU A 104 -17.94 -3.96 -7.17
N MET A 105 -18.57 -4.82 -6.37
CA MET A 105 -19.94 -4.61 -5.89
C MET A 105 -20.05 -4.75 -4.37
N THR A 106 -20.95 -3.98 -3.76
CA THR A 106 -21.36 -4.17 -2.36
C THR A 106 -22.87 -4.07 -2.22
N ARG A 107 -23.40 -4.89 -1.31
CA ARG A 107 -24.80 -4.82 -0.83
C ARG A 107 -24.85 -4.54 0.68
N GLY A 108 -23.69 -4.41 1.31
CA GLY A 108 -23.52 -4.21 2.73
C GLY A 108 -24.06 -2.85 3.18
N GLN A 109 -24.76 -2.87 4.31
CA GLN A 109 -25.12 -1.67 5.07
C GLN A 109 -24.10 -1.34 6.16
N THR A 110 -23.04 -2.13 6.23
CA THR A 110 -21.91 -1.98 7.12
C THR A 110 -20.77 -1.40 6.29
N TRP A 111 -20.00 -0.50 6.90
CA TRP A 111 -18.77 -0.01 6.27
C TRP A 111 -17.81 -1.17 6.03
N THR A 112 -17.43 -1.35 4.78
CA THR A 112 -16.41 -2.32 4.39
C THR A 112 -15.34 -1.61 3.58
N ASP A 113 -14.13 -2.14 3.58
CA ASP A 113 -13.07 -1.61 2.74
C ASP A 113 -13.38 -1.81 1.26
N ILE A 114 -12.93 -0.88 0.44
CA ILE A 114 -12.91 -1.04 -1.02
C ILE A 114 -11.72 -1.95 -1.35
N ARG A 115 -11.99 -3.09 -1.98
CA ARG A 115 -10.99 -4.15 -2.16
C ARG A 115 -11.24 -4.94 -3.44
N SER A 116 -10.17 -5.41 -4.07
CA SER A 116 -10.16 -6.45 -5.09
C SER A 116 -9.33 -7.61 -4.59
N THR A 117 -9.95 -8.67 -4.06
CA THR A 117 -9.24 -9.79 -3.41
C THR A 117 -7.98 -10.18 -4.20
N PRO A 118 -6.76 -9.96 -3.65
CA PRO A 118 -6.41 -9.66 -2.25
C PRO A 118 -6.08 -8.19 -1.88
N ARG A 119 -6.18 -7.22 -2.79
CA ARG A 119 -5.76 -5.82 -2.61
C ARG A 119 -6.83 -4.93 -1.98
N LYS A 120 -6.41 -4.00 -1.12
CA LYS A 120 -7.27 -2.98 -0.50
C LYS A 120 -6.97 -1.61 -1.11
N MET A 121 -7.97 -0.73 -1.21
CA MET A 121 -7.76 0.68 -1.50
C MET A 121 -7.18 1.39 -0.27
N ALA A 122 -5.90 1.13 -0.01
CA ALA A 122 -5.15 1.69 1.11
C ALA A 122 -3.80 2.24 0.65
N ALA A 123 -3.17 3.10 1.45
CA ALA A 123 -1.80 3.54 1.21
C ALA A 123 -1.16 3.98 2.53
N ASN A 124 0.12 3.67 2.70
CA ASN A 124 0.91 4.26 3.77
C ASN A 124 1.55 5.56 3.31
N PHE A 125 1.76 6.47 4.26
CA PHE A 125 2.56 7.68 4.07
C PHE A 125 3.27 8.04 5.37
N VAL A 126 4.30 8.89 5.28
CA VAL A 126 5.06 9.34 6.45
C VAL A 126 4.83 10.83 6.64
N ALA A 127 4.28 11.21 7.79
CA ALA A 127 4.23 12.58 8.25
C ALA A 127 5.55 12.93 8.92
N ASP A 128 6.25 13.94 8.39
CA ASP A 128 7.57 14.35 8.88
C ASP A 128 7.51 15.08 10.24
N ALA A 129 6.31 15.46 10.68
CA ALA A 129 6.07 16.37 11.78
C ALA A 129 4.72 16.15 12.47
N ASP A 130 4.62 16.65 13.71
CA ASP A 130 3.37 16.64 14.46
C ASP A 130 2.35 17.62 13.88
N ASN A 131 1.06 17.33 14.00
CA ASN A 131 -0.03 18.13 13.43
C ASN A 131 0.11 18.40 11.91
N THR A 132 0.73 17.47 11.19
CA THR A 132 0.80 17.48 9.73
C THR A 132 -0.61 17.45 9.15
N THR A 133 -0.97 18.51 8.44
CA THR A 133 -2.25 18.58 7.73
C THR A 133 -2.20 17.71 6.50
N ILE A 134 -3.21 16.87 6.33
CA ILE A 134 -3.34 15.96 5.20
C ILE A 134 -4.63 16.19 4.42
N ALA A 135 -4.55 15.93 3.12
CA ALA A 135 -5.67 15.93 2.20
C ALA A 135 -5.65 14.63 1.38
N VAL A 136 -6.71 13.85 1.51
CA VAL A 136 -6.91 12.57 0.83
C VAL A 136 -7.92 12.77 -0.28
N PHE A 137 -7.45 12.74 -1.51
CA PHE A 137 -8.29 12.76 -2.68
C PHE A 137 -8.66 11.34 -3.06
N PHE A 138 -9.96 11.09 -3.24
CA PHE A 138 -10.46 9.82 -3.73
C PHE A 138 -11.34 10.04 -4.95
N THR A 139 -11.04 9.33 -6.04
CA THR A 139 -11.87 9.32 -7.26
C THR A 139 -12.13 7.91 -7.72
N ALA A 140 -13.32 7.63 -8.26
CA ALA A 140 -13.62 6.34 -8.87
C ALA A 140 -14.76 6.46 -9.88
N GLU A 141 -14.88 5.50 -10.80
CA GLU A 141 -16.14 5.25 -11.49
C GLU A 141 -17.13 4.56 -10.55
N ALA A 142 -18.31 5.14 -10.35
CA ALA A 142 -19.28 4.57 -9.43
C ALA A 142 -20.74 4.79 -9.87
N TYR A 143 -21.59 3.81 -9.54
CA TYR A 143 -23.05 3.94 -9.66
C TYR A 143 -23.80 3.04 -8.67
N VAL A 144 -25.12 3.25 -8.58
CA VAL A 144 -26.03 2.45 -7.77
C VAL A 144 -27.18 2.00 -8.67
N ASP A 145 -27.49 0.70 -8.67
CA ASP A 145 -28.52 0.10 -9.53
C ASP A 145 -29.96 0.56 -9.21
N THR A 146 -30.17 1.01 -7.98
CA THR A 146 -31.50 1.27 -7.45
C THR A 146 -31.77 2.78 -7.38
N PRO A 147 -32.81 3.29 -8.07
CA PRO A 147 -33.09 4.71 -8.11
C PRO A 147 -33.27 5.34 -6.72
N ARG A 148 -32.61 6.49 -6.50
CA ARG A 148 -32.64 7.28 -5.25
C ARG A 148 -31.98 6.62 -4.03
N LYS A 149 -31.35 5.46 -4.21
CA LYS A 149 -30.50 4.86 -3.18
C LYS A 149 -29.09 5.42 -3.33
N ARG A 150 -28.38 5.52 -2.22
CA ARG A 150 -27.07 6.17 -2.14
C ARG A 150 -25.99 5.14 -1.86
N MET A 151 -24.85 5.37 -2.48
CA MET A 151 -23.57 4.83 -2.08
C MET A 151 -22.85 5.89 -1.28
N PHE A 152 -22.25 5.47 -0.17
CA PHE A 152 -21.44 6.32 0.68
C PHE A 152 -19.99 5.88 0.60
N VAL A 153 -19.07 6.83 0.75
CA VAL A 153 -17.65 6.56 0.92
C VAL A 153 -17.09 7.38 2.08
N ARG A 154 -16.04 6.86 2.71
CA ARG A 154 -15.25 7.55 3.72
C ARG A 154 -13.78 7.18 3.62
N ALA A 155 -12.91 8.08 4.05
CA ALA A 155 -11.51 7.76 4.31
C ALA A 155 -11.32 7.51 5.81
N LEU A 156 -10.56 6.47 6.16
CA LEU A 156 -10.01 6.26 7.49
C LEU A 156 -8.52 6.60 7.46
N ILE A 157 -8.05 7.30 8.49
CA ILE A 157 -6.63 7.54 8.74
C ILE A 157 -6.31 6.88 10.08
N ASP A 158 -5.43 5.89 10.05
CA ASP A 158 -5.14 5.03 11.20
C ASP A 158 -6.40 4.42 11.84
N GLY A 159 -7.38 4.05 11.00
CA GLY A 159 -8.64 3.46 11.41
C GLY A 159 -9.67 4.46 11.93
N VAL A 160 -9.32 5.76 11.98
CA VAL A 160 -10.21 6.84 12.42
C VAL A 160 -10.82 7.53 11.19
N PRO A 161 -12.15 7.74 11.12
CA PRO A 161 -12.76 8.47 10.02
C PRO A 161 -12.21 9.90 9.88
N ALA A 162 -11.75 10.23 8.67
CA ALA A 162 -11.29 11.56 8.29
C ALA A 162 -12.48 12.56 8.19
N ASN A 163 -12.20 13.85 8.02
CA ASN A 163 -13.22 14.87 7.81
C ASN A 163 -13.42 15.18 6.32
N PRO A 164 -14.66 15.33 5.83
CA PRO A 164 -15.92 14.92 6.48
C PRO A 164 -16.02 13.40 6.59
N SER A 165 -16.73 12.91 7.61
CA SER A 165 -16.75 11.47 7.91
C SER A 165 -17.38 10.61 6.82
N ASP A 166 -18.60 10.89 6.39
CA ASP A 166 -19.37 10.01 5.51
C ASP A 166 -19.96 10.83 4.36
N VAL A 167 -19.63 10.48 3.11
CA VAL A 167 -20.01 11.28 1.94
C VAL A 167 -20.89 10.47 0.99
N VAL A 168 -22.01 11.03 0.55
CA VAL A 168 -22.86 10.52 -0.54
C VAL A 168 -22.10 10.63 -1.87
N PHE A 169 -21.38 9.57 -2.21
CA PHE A 169 -20.52 9.52 -3.39
C PHE A 169 -21.32 9.42 -4.69
N ALA A 170 -22.29 8.52 -4.72
CA ALA A 170 -23.17 8.28 -5.86
C ALA A 170 -24.62 8.06 -5.43
N THR A 171 -25.57 8.45 -6.28
CA THR A 171 -27.00 8.19 -6.09
C THR A 171 -27.56 7.49 -7.32
N GLY A 172 -28.31 6.42 -7.12
CA GLY A 172 -28.83 5.58 -8.18
C GLY A 172 -29.81 6.31 -9.11
N THR A 173 -29.67 5.99 -10.39
CA THR A 173 -30.36 6.61 -11.51
C THR A 173 -31.17 5.60 -12.32
N SER A 174 -32.03 6.08 -13.20
CA SER A 174 -32.71 5.23 -14.18
C SER A 174 -32.65 5.93 -15.52
N PRO A 175 -31.91 5.40 -16.51
CA PRO A 175 -31.06 4.19 -16.47
C PRO A 175 -29.80 4.36 -15.59
N GLU A 176 -29.09 3.26 -15.35
CA GLU A 176 -27.77 3.23 -14.68
C GLU A 176 -26.75 4.05 -15.48
N SER A 177 -26.03 4.93 -14.79
CA SER A 177 -25.06 5.86 -15.39
C SER A 177 -23.74 5.79 -14.61
N PRO A 178 -22.81 4.89 -14.98
CA PRO A 178 -21.48 4.89 -14.39
C PRO A 178 -20.73 6.17 -14.79
N GLU A 179 -20.20 6.88 -13.81
CA GLU A 179 -19.49 8.14 -14.03
C GLU A 179 -18.39 8.31 -12.99
N THR A 180 -17.38 9.11 -13.32
CA THR A 180 -16.38 9.45 -12.30
C THR A 180 -16.96 10.40 -11.27
N ARG A 181 -16.59 10.12 -10.02
CA ARG A 181 -16.88 10.93 -8.84
C ARG A 181 -15.57 11.22 -8.14
N GLY A 182 -15.53 12.32 -7.39
CA GLY A 182 -14.35 12.73 -6.66
C GLY A 182 -14.71 13.45 -5.38
N PHE A 183 -13.96 13.18 -4.31
CA PHE A 183 -14.09 13.88 -3.04
C PHE A 183 -12.73 14.06 -2.34
N ILE A 184 -12.60 15.10 -1.51
CA ILE A 184 -11.40 15.40 -0.74
C ILE A 184 -11.73 15.26 0.75
N PHE A 185 -11.07 14.32 1.42
CA PHE A 185 -11.06 14.17 2.87
C PHE A 185 -9.82 14.83 3.46
N THR A 186 -9.87 15.18 4.75
CA THR A 186 -8.83 15.94 5.42
C THR A 186 -8.69 15.53 6.87
N ASP A 187 -7.48 15.64 7.41
CA ASP A 187 -7.21 15.42 8.83
C ASP A 187 -5.89 16.08 9.25
N GLN A 188 -5.54 15.89 10.52
CA GLN A 188 -4.22 16.21 11.07
C GLN A 188 -3.65 14.97 11.76
N VAL A 189 -2.42 14.62 11.41
CA VAL A 189 -1.70 13.49 11.99
C VAL A 189 -0.41 13.95 12.65
N ASP A 190 0.08 13.16 13.59
CA ASP A 190 1.36 13.44 14.25
C ASP A 190 2.55 12.95 13.42
N GLN A 191 3.79 13.11 13.89
CA GLN A 191 4.96 12.59 13.18
C GLN A 191 4.95 11.05 13.19
N GLY A 192 5.12 10.42 12.02
CA GLY A 192 5.21 8.96 11.92
C GLY A 192 4.69 8.40 10.61
N ILE A 193 4.65 7.06 10.52
CA ILE A 193 3.92 6.36 9.46
C ILE A 193 2.43 6.30 9.78
N HIS A 194 1.61 6.62 8.80
CA HIS A 194 0.16 6.62 8.85
C HIS A 194 -0.40 5.82 7.67
N THR A 195 -1.60 5.29 7.86
CA THR A 195 -2.30 4.52 6.84
C THR A 195 -3.60 5.22 6.48
N VAL A 196 -3.87 5.36 5.18
CA VAL A 196 -5.17 5.77 4.66
C VAL A 196 -5.88 4.55 4.10
N GLU A 197 -7.16 4.39 4.41
CA GLU A 197 -8.02 3.31 3.91
C GLU A 197 -9.34 3.91 3.41
N ILE A 198 -9.86 3.42 2.28
CA ILE A 198 -11.18 3.87 1.79
C ILE A 198 -12.22 2.79 2.04
N GLN A 199 -13.33 3.21 2.65
CA GLN A 199 -14.49 2.37 2.92
C GLN A 199 -15.72 2.85 2.16
N TRP A 200 -16.64 1.93 1.92
CA TRP A 200 -17.92 2.19 1.30
C TRP A 200 -19.05 1.39 1.94
N LEU A 201 -20.27 1.87 1.76
CA LEU A 201 -21.50 1.13 2.03
C LEU A 201 -22.62 1.63 1.11
N VAL A 202 -23.73 0.90 1.08
CA VAL A 202 -24.90 1.28 0.28
C VAL A 202 -26.19 1.30 1.12
N ASP A 203 -27.13 2.18 0.75
CA ASP A 203 -28.48 2.16 1.31
C ASP A 203 -29.12 0.76 1.17
N ARG A 204 -30.01 0.40 2.10
CA ARG A 204 -30.73 -0.88 2.10
C ARG A 204 -31.38 -1.18 0.75
N GLU A 205 -31.39 -2.44 0.33
CA GLU A 205 -32.04 -2.92 -0.91
C GLU A 205 -31.45 -2.34 -2.20
N ALA A 206 -30.18 -1.96 -2.19
CA ALA A 206 -29.46 -1.50 -3.38
C ALA A 206 -28.13 -2.25 -3.52
N THR A 207 -27.60 -2.23 -4.73
CA THR A 207 -26.22 -2.64 -5.02
C THR A 207 -25.46 -1.42 -5.50
N ALA A 208 -24.32 -1.15 -4.86
CA ALA A 208 -23.37 -0.16 -5.35
C ALA A 208 -22.28 -0.87 -6.16
N TYR A 209 -21.79 -0.18 -7.18
CA TYR A 209 -20.75 -0.66 -8.08
C TYR A 209 -19.65 0.39 -8.16
N MET A 210 -18.40 -0.07 -8.12
CA MET A 210 -17.22 0.77 -8.27
C MET A 210 -16.14 0.08 -9.12
N ARG A 211 -15.39 0.85 -9.88
CA ARG A 211 -14.13 0.43 -10.50
C ARG A 211 -13.21 1.64 -10.69
N ASP A 212 -12.00 1.39 -11.19
CA ASP A 212 -11.03 2.40 -11.57
C ASP A 212 -10.92 3.46 -10.47
N ALA A 213 -10.41 3.03 -9.30
CA ALA A 213 -10.34 3.87 -8.12
C ALA A 213 -8.91 4.41 -7.97
N SER A 214 -8.81 5.69 -7.62
CA SER A 214 -7.55 6.37 -7.37
C SER A 214 -7.59 7.11 -6.04
N LEU A 215 -6.45 7.05 -5.35
CA LEU A 215 -6.17 7.67 -4.07
C LEU A 215 -4.93 8.56 -4.23
N LEU A 216 -5.02 9.81 -3.80
CA LEU A 216 -3.87 10.71 -3.71
C LEU A 216 -3.86 11.37 -2.33
N ILE A 217 -2.77 11.19 -1.61
CA ILE A 217 -2.50 11.79 -0.32
C ILE A 217 -1.55 12.96 -0.55
N ARG A 218 -1.97 14.15 -0.13
CA ARG A 218 -1.12 15.33 -0.04
C ARG A 218 -0.95 15.72 1.42
N GLN A 219 0.23 16.14 1.79
CA GLN A 219 0.50 16.62 3.15
C GLN A 219 1.34 17.89 3.15
N ASN A 220 1.17 18.71 4.18
CA ASN A 220 2.01 19.88 4.37
C ASN A 220 3.41 19.45 4.84
N SER A 221 4.48 20.14 4.42
CA SER A 221 5.82 19.93 5.00
C SER A 221 6.10 20.97 6.08
N GLU A 222 6.71 20.57 7.19
CA GLU A 222 7.13 21.52 8.25
C GLU A 222 8.27 22.44 7.79
N GLN A 223 9.04 22.01 6.77
CA GLN A 223 10.22 22.74 6.30
C GLN A 223 9.86 24.10 5.68
N THR A 224 8.64 24.25 5.17
CA THR A 224 8.12 25.56 4.80
C THR A 224 7.37 26.11 6.02
N SER A 225 8.01 26.99 6.78
CA SER A 225 7.35 27.82 7.82
C SER A 225 6.17 28.68 7.29
N GLN A 226 5.80 28.51 6.02
CA GLN A 226 4.75 29.16 5.26
C GLN A 226 3.82 28.07 4.76
N ARG A 227 2.61 28.01 5.34
CA ARG A 227 1.53 27.04 5.05
C ARG A 227 1.21 26.96 3.55
N SER A 228 1.92 26.10 2.83
CA SER A 228 1.72 25.91 1.38
C SER A 228 0.49 25.06 1.11
N LEU A 229 0.16 24.10 1.98
CA LEU A 229 -1.10 23.36 1.99
C LEU A 229 -2.04 23.87 3.09
N VAL A 230 -3.26 24.28 2.72
CA VAL A 230 -4.30 24.73 3.65
C VAL A 230 -5.61 24.04 3.33
N VAL A 231 -6.22 23.40 4.33
CA VAL A 231 -7.54 22.77 4.23
C VAL A 231 -8.61 23.61 4.93
N GLY A 232 -9.83 23.54 4.42
CA GLY A 232 -11.03 24.13 5.03
C GLY A 232 -12.21 23.18 4.88
N THR A 233 -12.48 22.42 5.93
CA THR A 233 -13.53 21.39 5.93
C THR A 233 -14.51 21.71 7.05
N PRO A 234 -15.67 22.32 6.74
CA PRO A 234 -16.72 22.49 7.73
C PRO A 234 -17.17 21.14 8.28
N ASP A 235 -17.54 21.10 9.56
CA ASP A 235 -18.12 19.90 10.18
C ASP A 235 -19.29 19.37 9.33
N SER A 236 -19.37 18.05 9.18
CA SER A 236 -20.50 17.39 8.53
C SER A 236 -21.82 17.87 9.17
N GLY A 237 -22.80 18.22 8.34
CA GLY A 237 -23.98 18.91 8.84
C GLY A 237 -25.12 19.02 7.83
N PRO A 238 -26.19 19.75 8.18
CA PRO A 238 -27.30 19.95 7.26
C PRO A 238 -26.85 20.62 5.97
N ASN A 239 -27.43 20.16 4.86
CA ASN A 239 -27.26 20.80 3.57
C ASN A 239 -27.54 22.30 3.64
N ILE A 240 -26.68 23.08 3.00
CA ILE A 240 -26.88 24.51 2.77
C ILE A 240 -27.48 24.73 1.39
N THR A 241 -28.29 25.77 1.24
CA THR A 241 -28.99 26.07 -0.02
C THR A 241 -28.83 27.52 -0.45
N THR A 242 -28.88 27.77 -1.75
CA THR A 242 -29.04 29.12 -2.32
C THR A 242 -30.06 29.11 -3.47
N GLU A 243 -30.81 30.20 -3.60
CA GLU A 243 -31.70 30.50 -4.73
C GLU A 243 -31.18 31.73 -5.51
N GLN A 244 -30.00 32.22 -5.15
CA GLN A 244 -29.45 33.46 -5.69
C GLN A 244 -28.83 33.19 -7.06
N ASN A 245 -29.32 33.92 -8.07
CA ASN A 245 -28.67 34.01 -9.37
C ASN A 245 -27.45 34.97 -9.38
N ALA A 246 -27.25 35.68 -8.27
CA ALA A 246 -26.05 36.43 -7.99
C ALA A 246 -25.04 35.56 -7.26
N TRP A 247 -23.76 35.78 -7.57
CA TRP A 247 -22.66 35.12 -6.86
C TRP A 247 -22.69 35.43 -5.37
N THR A 248 -22.71 34.36 -4.57
CA THR A 248 -22.65 34.44 -3.11
C THR A 248 -21.58 33.49 -2.58
N ASN A 249 -20.95 33.82 -1.46
CA ASN A 249 -19.95 32.95 -0.85
C ASN A 249 -20.60 31.64 -0.39
N ILE A 250 -19.90 30.52 -0.59
CA ILE A 250 -20.31 29.24 -0.01
C ILE A 250 -19.85 29.23 1.46
N PRO A 251 -20.77 29.10 2.44
CA PRO A 251 -20.42 29.07 3.85
C PRO A 251 -19.31 28.06 4.19
N GLY A 252 -18.24 28.54 4.83
CA GLY A 252 -17.10 27.71 5.24
C GLY A 252 -16.04 27.46 4.17
N MET A 253 -16.22 27.93 2.93
CA MET A 253 -15.29 27.70 1.82
C MET A 253 -14.41 28.94 1.56
N SER A 254 -13.74 29.42 2.60
CA SER A 254 -12.77 30.51 2.51
C SER A 254 -11.58 30.25 3.42
N ALA A 255 -10.37 30.43 2.92
CA ALA A 255 -9.15 30.27 3.70
C ALA A 255 -8.03 31.19 3.19
N GLY A 256 -7.05 31.46 4.06
CA GLY A 256 -5.85 32.22 3.73
C GLY A 256 -4.67 31.28 3.47
N VAL A 257 -3.93 31.53 2.40
CA VAL A 257 -2.73 30.77 2.00
C VAL A 257 -1.59 31.73 1.69
N PHE A 258 -0.36 31.32 2.00
CA PHE A 258 0.83 32.07 1.60
C PHE A 258 1.36 31.51 0.28
N VAL A 259 1.72 32.40 -0.63
CA VAL A 259 2.24 32.06 -1.96
C VAL A 259 3.56 32.81 -2.12
N ASN A 260 4.64 32.15 -2.54
CA ASN A 260 5.91 32.78 -2.91
C ASN A 260 5.89 33.29 -4.35
N ASP A 261 6.85 34.15 -4.69
CA ASP A 261 7.02 34.67 -6.05
C ASP A 261 7.25 33.51 -7.03
N GLY A 262 6.49 33.51 -8.13
CA GLY A 262 6.49 32.44 -9.13
C GLY A 262 5.60 31.25 -8.78
N GLU A 263 5.16 31.09 -7.54
CA GLU A 263 4.32 29.94 -7.18
C GLU A 263 2.95 29.99 -7.88
N THR A 264 2.47 28.81 -8.24
CA THR A 264 1.09 28.66 -8.69
C THR A 264 0.20 28.31 -7.50
N LEU A 265 -0.85 29.10 -7.32
CA LEU A 265 -1.89 28.81 -6.35
C LEU A 265 -2.98 27.94 -7.00
N VAL A 266 -3.18 26.75 -6.47
CA VAL A 266 -4.26 25.83 -6.81
C VAL A 266 -5.31 25.84 -5.71
N ALA A 267 -6.58 25.94 -6.09
CA ALA A 267 -7.72 25.86 -5.20
C ALA A 267 -8.65 24.73 -5.67
N SER A 268 -8.79 23.68 -4.85
CA SER A 268 -9.73 22.59 -5.12
C SER A 268 -10.91 22.65 -4.16
N MET A 269 -12.09 22.35 -4.68
CA MET A 269 -13.31 22.18 -3.88
C MET A 269 -13.91 20.83 -4.21
N SER A 270 -14.31 20.09 -3.18
CA SER A 270 -15.26 18.97 -3.33
C SER A 270 -16.51 19.20 -2.51
N ALA A 271 -17.63 18.66 -2.98
CA ALA A 271 -18.91 18.77 -2.29
C ALA A 271 -19.93 17.72 -2.76
N GLU A 272 -20.79 17.29 -1.84
CA GLU A 272 -22.09 16.72 -2.19
C GLU A 272 -22.96 17.82 -2.77
N SER A 273 -23.43 17.69 -4.00
CA SER A 273 -24.18 18.77 -4.65
C SER A 273 -25.35 18.28 -5.49
N PHE A 274 -26.40 19.10 -5.53
CA PHE A 274 -27.57 18.92 -6.41
C PHE A 274 -28.36 20.22 -6.55
N VAL A 275 -29.23 20.26 -7.55
CA VAL A 275 -30.06 21.43 -7.90
C VAL A 275 -31.52 21.04 -8.13
N SER A 276 -32.46 21.93 -7.82
CA SER A 276 -33.87 21.69 -8.14
C SER A 276 -34.15 21.74 -9.65
N GLN A 277 -35.14 20.99 -10.13
CA GLN A 277 -35.77 21.18 -11.46
C GLN A 277 -34.82 21.13 -12.68
N ASP A 278 -33.73 20.34 -12.62
CA ASP A 278 -32.72 20.21 -13.70
C ASP A 278 -32.02 21.53 -14.10
N ASP A 279 -32.00 22.50 -13.18
CA ASP A 279 -31.26 23.75 -13.30
C ASP A 279 -29.74 23.54 -13.26
N SER A 280 -28.99 24.65 -13.25
CA SER A 280 -27.52 24.64 -13.22
C SER A 280 -27.01 25.40 -11.99
N MET A 281 -26.13 24.75 -11.24
CA MET A 281 -25.31 25.37 -10.20
C MET A 281 -23.93 25.65 -10.79
N PHE A 282 -23.48 26.88 -10.64
CA PHE A 282 -22.14 27.32 -11.02
C PHE A 282 -21.30 27.60 -9.77
N VAL A 283 -20.01 27.32 -9.83
CA VAL A 283 -19.02 27.68 -8.80
C VAL A 283 -17.87 28.46 -9.39
N ARG A 284 -17.20 29.24 -8.54
CA ARG A 284 -15.93 29.90 -8.85
C ARG A 284 -15.11 30.12 -7.60
N ALA A 285 -13.80 30.24 -7.74
CA ALA A 285 -12.92 30.69 -6.67
C ALA A 285 -12.45 32.12 -6.93
N LEU A 286 -12.38 32.93 -5.88
CA LEU A 286 -11.83 34.27 -5.90
C LEU A 286 -10.54 34.32 -5.09
N VAL A 287 -9.46 34.82 -5.66
CA VAL A 287 -8.21 35.19 -4.99
C VAL A 287 -8.24 36.70 -4.74
N ASN A 288 -8.36 37.11 -3.47
CA ASN A 288 -8.50 38.52 -3.10
C ASN A 288 -9.61 39.27 -3.85
N GLY A 289 -10.71 38.57 -4.16
CA GLY A 289 -11.86 39.11 -4.89
C GLY A 289 -11.77 39.02 -6.41
N VAL A 290 -10.66 38.54 -6.97
CA VAL A 290 -10.46 38.33 -8.41
C VAL A 290 -10.71 36.86 -8.74
N PRO A 291 -11.56 36.52 -9.73
CA PRO A 291 -11.76 35.14 -10.14
C PRO A 291 -10.47 34.42 -10.55
N MET A 292 -10.35 33.15 -10.16
CA MET A 292 -9.35 32.21 -10.65
C MET A 292 -9.77 31.64 -12.02
N GLU A 293 -8.86 30.96 -12.72
CA GLU A 293 -9.20 30.25 -13.97
C GLU A 293 -9.43 28.76 -13.70
N PRO A 294 -10.41 28.11 -14.35
CA PRO A 294 -11.50 28.74 -15.11
C PRO A 294 -12.44 29.61 -14.23
N GLU A 295 -13.05 30.65 -14.82
CA GLU A 295 -13.74 31.72 -14.10
C GLU A 295 -15.04 31.24 -13.46
N ASN A 296 -15.92 30.57 -14.21
CA ASN A 296 -17.25 30.17 -13.75
C ASN A 296 -17.54 28.76 -14.25
N VAL A 297 -17.65 27.81 -13.34
CA VAL A 297 -17.74 26.39 -13.70
C VAL A 297 -19.12 25.84 -13.38
N LEU A 298 -19.81 25.20 -14.34
CA LEU A 298 -21.01 24.40 -14.14
C LEU A 298 -20.68 23.22 -13.22
N PHE A 299 -20.82 23.43 -11.93
CA PHE A 299 -20.48 22.44 -10.92
C PHE A 299 -21.45 21.26 -10.97
N ALA A 300 -22.76 21.53 -10.91
CA ALA A 300 -23.77 20.50 -10.82
C ALA A 300 -25.03 20.82 -11.63
N ARG A 301 -25.61 19.77 -12.20
CA ARG A 301 -26.95 19.75 -12.78
C ARG A 301 -27.71 18.53 -12.28
N GLY A 302 -29.03 18.65 -12.18
CA GLY A 302 -29.93 17.58 -11.77
C GLY A 302 -30.21 17.51 -10.27
N THR A 303 -31.25 16.76 -9.93
CA THR A 303 -31.90 16.74 -8.62
C THR A 303 -31.33 15.74 -7.61
N ARG A 304 -30.26 15.03 -7.98
CA ARG A 304 -29.73 13.92 -7.18
C ARG A 304 -28.41 14.32 -6.51
N PRO A 305 -28.27 14.10 -5.19
CA PRO A 305 -27.02 14.37 -4.50
C PRO A 305 -25.92 13.46 -5.04
N GLN A 306 -24.78 14.04 -5.36
CA GLN A 306 -23.59 13.34 -5.83
C GLN A 306 -22.34 14.14 -5.48
N SER A 307 -21.25 13.43 -5.24
CA SER A 307 -19.95 14.05 -5.01
C SER A 307 -19.35 14.57 -6.29
N ARG A 308 -18.97 15.84 -6.27
CA ARG A 308 -18.22 16.49 -7.35
C ARG A 308 -17.01 17.18 -6.79
N MET A 309 -15.96 17.22 -7.59
CA MET A 309 -14.71 17.91 -7.27
C MET A 309 -14.35 18.82 -8.45
N VAL A 310 -13.82 20.01 -8.18
CA VAL A 310 -13.31 20.93 -9.20
C VAL A 310 -11.97 21.51 -8.73
N THR A 311 -11.06 21.75 -9.67
CA THR A 311 -9.77 22.38 -9.40
C THR A 311 -9.62 23.64 -10.25
N LEU A 312 -9.25 24.74 -9.58
CA LEU A 312 -9.06 26.07 -10.14
C LEU A 312 -7.66 26.56 -9.80
N GLY A 313 -7.14 27.57 -10.50
CA GLY A 313 -5.79 28.05 -10.24
C GLY A 313 -5.53 29.49 -10.69
N ALA A 314 -4.49 30.06 -10.09
CA ALA A 314 -3.99 31.41 -10.36
C ALA A 314 -2.46 31.34 -10.44
N LYS A 315 -1.91 31.86 -11.54
CA LYS A 315 -0.46 31.94 -11.79
C LYS A 315 0.05 33.35 -11.58
N ASP A 316 1.38 33.49 -11.57
CA ASP A 316 2.08 34.77 -11.55
C ASP A 316 1.69 35.67 -10.35
N LEU A 317 1.36 35.05 -9.21
CA LEU A 317 1.02 35.77 -7.99
C LEU A 317 2.32 36.25 -7.32
N PRO A 318 2.45 37.55 -6.98
CA PRO A 318 3.58 38.01 -6.17
C PRO A 318 3.63 37.33 -4.80
N THR A 319 4.80 37.28 -4.16
CA THR A 319 4.89 36.80 -2.77
C THR A 319 3.87 37.50 -1.87
N GLY A 320 3.03 36.74 -1.16
CA GLY A 320 2.07 37.31 -0.22
C GLY A 320 1.06 36.33 0.37
N PHE A 321 0.27 36.84 1.32
CA PHE A 321 -0.92 36.15 1.80
C PHE A 321 -2.12 36.46 0.91
N TYR A 322 -2.82 35.42 0.51
CA TYR A 322 -4.01 35.48 -0.34
C TYR A 322 -5.20 34.89 0.39
N ASN A 323 -6.33 35.58 0.36
CA ASN A 323 -7.60 35.01 0.79
C ASN A 323 -8.32 34.42 -0.41
N VAL A 324 -8.55 33.11 -0.38
CA VAL A 324 -9.31 32.40 -1.40
C VAL A 324 -10.72 32.16 -0.88
N THR A 325 -11.72 32.42 -1.71
CA THR A 325 -13.13 32.20 -1.37
C THR A 325 -13.87 31.56 -2.52
N PHE A 326 -14.53 30.43 -2.28
CA PHE A 326 -15.47 29.87 -3.25
C PHE A 326 -16.83 30.56 -3.18
N GLN A 327 -17.38 30.83 -4.36
CA GLN A 327 -18.72 31.36 -4.55
C GLN A 327 -19.54 30.39 -5.39
N TRP A 328 -20.86 30.44 -5.20
CA TRP A 328 -21.84 29.75 -6.05
C TRP A 328 -22.90 30.70 -6.59
N SER A 329 -23.52 30.29 -7.69
CA SER A 329 -24.70 30.90 -8.28
C SER A 329 -25.59 29.81 -8.86
N VAL A 330 -26.91 30.04 -8.90
CA VAL A 330 -27.86 29.12 -9.52
C VAL A 330 -28.67 29.84 -10.60
N HIS A 331 -29.06 29.12 -11.66
CA HIS A 331 -29.96 29.69 -12.66
C HIS A 331 -31.26 30.20 -11.99
N ALA A 332 -31.81 31.30 -12.52
CA ALA A 332 -33.00 31.93 -11.95
C ALA A 332 -34.19 30.96 -11.88
N GLY A 333 -34.69 30.71 -10.67
CA GLY A 333 -35.78 29.76 -10.40
C GLY A 333 -35.33 28.44 -9.78
N GLY A 334 -34.02 28.16 -9.80
CA GLY A 334 -33.44 26.99 -9.18
C GLY A 334 -33.02 27.20 -7.72
N THR A 335 -32.91 26.10 -7.00
CA THR A 335 -32.29 26.00 -5.67
C THR A 335 -31.07 25.11 -5.79
N ALA A 336 -29.87 25.65 -5.58
CA ALA A 336 -28.65 24.86 -5.45
C ALA A 336 -28.46 24.42 -4.00
N THR A 337 -28.02 23.18 -3.82
CA THR A 337 -27.80 22.56 -2.52
C THR A 337 -26.40 21.99 -2.46
N VAL A 338 -25.71 22.24 -1.35
CA VAL A 338 -24.40 21.65 -1.03
C VAL A 338 -24.45 21.04 0.36
N GLY A 339 -24.01 19.79 0.49
CA GLY A 339 -23.85 19.09 1.76
C GLY A 339 -22.43 19.19 2.30
N ASP A 340 -21.87 18.04 2.65
CA ASP A 340 -20.48 17.91 3.05
C ASP A 340 -19.56 18.43 1.95
N ARG A 341 -18.51 19.16 2.37
CA ARG A 341 -17.67 19.95 1.46
C ARG A 341 -16.29 20.20 2.04
N THR A 342 -15.32 20.30 1.15
CA THR A 342 -13.92 20.49 1.50
C THR A 342 -13.28 21.50 0.55
N LEU A 343 -12.62 22.51 1.13
CA LEU A 343 -11.69 23.41 0.45
C LEU A 343 -10.26 22.91 0.64
N LEU A 344 -9.48 22.88 -0.44
CA LEU A 344 -8.04 22.73 -0.39
C LEU A 344 -7.37 23.88 -1.15
N LEU A 345 -6.39 24.51 -0.53
CA LEU A 345 -5.48 25.45 -1.16
C LEU A 345 -4.08 24.86 -1.14
N ALA A 346 -3.40 24.91 -2.29
CA ALA A 346 -2.02 24.49 -2.43
C ALA A 346 -1.24 25.55 -3.20
N ALA A 347 -0.25 26.17 -2.57
CA ALA A 347 0.75 26.99 -3.23
C ALA A 347 1.96 26.10 -3.55
N ALA A 348 2.40 26.07 -4.80
CA ALA A 348 3.54 25.25 -5.17
C ALA A 348 4.56 26.01 -6.00
N PRO A 349 5.87 25.73 -5.82
CA PRO A 349 6.96 26.36 -6.56
C PRO A 349 6.69 26.40 -8.06
N GLU A 350 7.00 27.53 -8.70
CA GLU A 350 7.07 27.61 -10.17
C GLU A 350 7.92 26.46 -10.69
N ALA A 351 7.55 25.89 -11.84
CA ALA A 351 8.33 24.83 -12.47
C ALA A 351 9.80 25.25 -12.63
N SER A 352 10.63 24.80 -11.71
CA SER A 352 12.06 24.67 -11.95
C SER A 352 12.26 23.62 -13.05
N ALA A 353 13.51 23.41 -13.50
CA ALA A 353 13.80 22.33 -14.44
C ALA A 353 13.33 20.93 -13.94
N ALA A 354 13.08 20.76 -12.64
CA ALA A 354 12.31 19.65 -12.07
C ALA A 354 10.91 20.15 -11.71
N ILE A 355 9.87 19.61 -12.34
CA ILE A 355 8.48 19.90 -11.96
C ILE A 355 8.27 19.30 -10.56
N ALA A 356 7.78 20.10 -9.61
CA ALA A 356 7.21 19.61 -8.36
C ALA A 356 5.68 19.58 -8.47
N GLN A 357 5.12 20.68 -8.98
CA GLN A 357 3.71 20.82 -9.31
C GLN A 357 3.56 21.86 -10.43
N GLU A 358 2.74 21.57 -11.44
CA GLU A 358 2.28 22.56 -12.42
C GLU A 358 0.76 22.52 -12.53
N TYR A 359 0.14 23.71 -12.57
CA TYR A 359 -1.23 23.88 -13.03
C TYR A 359 -1.32 24.17 -14.53
N VAL A 360 -2.16 23.44 -15.24
CA VAL A 360 -2.51 23.67 -16.65
C VAL A 360 -4.00 23.92 -16.72
N VAL A 361 -4.42 24.99 -17.38
CA VAL A 361 -5.82 25.37 -17.47
C VAL A 361 -6.16 25.83 -18.87
N ALA A 362 -7.31 25.36 -19.37
CA ALA A 362 -7.86 25.91 -20.60
C ALA A 362 -8.45 27.29 -20.30
N PRO A 363 -8.29 28.30 -21.18
CA PRO A 363 -9.01 29.56 -21.03
C PRO A 363 -10.50 29.31 -20.91
N SER A 364 -11.15 29.99 -19.96
CA SER A 364 -12.61 29.99 -19.85
C SER A 364 -13.25 30.31 -21.20
N GLY A 365 -14.14 29.46 -21.70
CA GLY A 365 -14.60 29.58 -23.08
C GLY A 365 -15.51 28.45 -23.57
N PRO A 366 -15.85 28.42 -24.88
CA PRO A 366 -16.70 27.37 -25.44
C PRO A 366 -16.11 25.98 -25.20
N ALA A 367 -16.98 25.03 -24.88
CA ALA A 367 -16.59 23.63 -24.78
C ALA A 367 -15.91 23.16 -26.07
N VAL A 368 -14.82 22.41 -25.93
CA VAL A 368 -14.26 21.65 -27.05
C VAL A 368 -15.06 20.37 -27.20
N SER A 369 -15.12 19.83 -28.41
CA SER A 369 -15.90 18.62 -28.69
C SER A 369 -15.14 17.66 -29.59
N THR A 370 -15.35 16.36 -29.39
CA THR A 370 -14.90 15.32 -30.30
C THR A 370 -16.00 14.29 -30.52
N ASN A 371 -15.97 13.66 -31.69
CA ASN A 371 -16.77 12.49 -32.06
C ASN A 371 -15.86 11.31 -32.46
N SER A 372 -14.55 11.44 -32.20
CA SER A 372 -13.57 10.43 -32.52
C SER A 372 -13.70 9.26 -31.56
N THR A 373 -13.79 8.04 -32.11
CA THR A 373 -13.64 6.80 -31.33
C THR A 373 -12.17 6.46 -31.07
N ASN A 374 -11.24 7.17 -31.71
CA ASN A 374 -9.81 7.08 -31.42
C ASN A 374 -9.43 8.15 -30.40
N TYR A 375 -8.49 7.82 -29.52
CA TYR A 375 -7.92 8.78 -28.58
C TYR A 375 -7.24 9.95 -29.29
N GLN A 376 -7.51 11.15 -28.78
CA GLN A 376 -6.92 12.40 -29.19
C GLN A 376 -6.46 13.16 -27.96
N VAL A 377 -5.46 14.02 -28.07
CA VAL A 377 -5.07 14.90 -26.96
C VAL A 377 -6.24 15.81 -26.60
N VAL A 378 -6.56 15.92 -25.31
CA VAL A 378 -7.53 16.90 -24.83
C VAL A 378 -6.92 18.29 -25.04
N PRO A 379 -7.56 19.19 -25.81
CA PRO A 379 -7.00 20.51 -26.08
C PRO A 379 -6.59 21.22 -24.80
N ASP A 380 -5.39 21.81 -24.79
CA ASP A 380 -4.80 22.55 -23.66
C ASP A 380 -4.47 21.72 -22.41
N MET A 381 -4.66 20.39 -22.40
CA MET A 381 -4.32 19.52 -21.25
C MET A 381 -3.03 18.73 -21.51
N GLN A 382 -1.97 19.46 -21.84
CA GLN A 382 -0.64 18.91 -22.07
C GLN A 382 0.42 19.84 -21.48
N ILE A 383 1.45 19.25 -20.88
CA ILE A 383 2.67 19.94 -20.46
C ILE A 383 3.90 19.09 -20.81
N SER A 384 5.06 19.73 -20.90
CA SER A 384 6.35 19.06 -20.97
C SER A 384 7.18 19.40 -19.74
N GLY A 385 7.88 18.41 -19.19
CA GLY A 385 8.80 18.65 -18.08
C GLY A 385 9.86 17.57 -17.91
N THR A 386 10.63 17.68 -16.83
CA THR A 386 11.59 16.64 -16.44
C THR A 386 10.96 15.72 -15.42
N ILE A 387 10.96 14.42 -15.73
CA ILE A 387 10.59 13.36 -14.80
C ILE A 387 11.89 12.72 -14.31
N PRO A 388 12.14 12.64 -12.99
CA PRO A 388 13.34 11.98 -12.47
C PRO A 388 13.34 10.47 -12.79
N PRO A 389 14.49 9.77 -12.65
CA PRO A 389 14.51 8.32 -12.74
C PRO A 389 13.67 7.75 -11.60
N ASN A 390 12.94 6.66 -11.87
CA ASN A 390 11.91 6.14 -10.97
C ASN A 390 10.92 7.24 -10.55
N GLY A 391 10.55 8.13 -11.46
CA GLY A 391 9.68 9.26 -11.14
C GLY A 391 8.24 8.84 -10.94
N GLU A 392 7.52 9.56 -10.09
CA GLU A 392 6.08 9.44 -9.94
C GLU A 392 5.39 10.68 -10.50
N VAL A 393 4.32 10.47 -11.26
CA VAL A 393 3.45 11.50 -11.79
C VAL A 393 2.04 11.27 -11.29
N ALA A 394 1.43 12.27 -10.67
CA ALA A 394 0.00 12.29 -10.39
C ALA A 394 -0.66 13.44 -11.14
N VAL A 395 -1.84 13.20 -11.72
CA VAL A 395 -2.59 14.19 -12.48
C VAL A 395 -3.98 14.32 -11.89
N ILE A 396 -4.30 15.47 -11.30
CA ILE A 396 -5.65 15.82 -10.89
C ILE A 396 -6.32 16.52 -12.06
N PHE A 397 -7.31 15.88 -12.67
CA PHE A 397 -8.07 16.44 -13.78
C PHE A 397 -9.47 16.83 -13.32
N SER A 398 -9.97 17.97 -13.80
CA SER A 398 -11.38 18.35 -13.69
C SER A 398 -11.87 19.02 -14.98
N GLY A 399 -13.11 18.79 -15.37
CA GLY A 399 -13.70 19.47 -16.53
C GLY A 399 -15.22 19.35 -16.60
N GLU A 400 -15.87 20.33 -17.22
CA GLU A 400 -17.31 20.31 -17.47
C GLU A 400 -17.64 19.36 -18.61
N THR A 401 -18.46 18.35 -18.35
CA THR A 401 -18.86 17.40 -19.39
C THR A 401 -20.25 17.72 -19.93
N SER A 402 -20.40 17.51 -21.24
CA SER A 402 -21.70 17.53 -21.90
C SER A 402 -21.70 16.51 -23.04
N ASN A 403 -22.49 15.44 -22.88
CA ASN A 403 -22.57 14.34 -23.84
C ASN A 403 -23.98 14.28 -24.42
N VAL A 404 -24.08 14.15 -25.74
CA VAL A 404 -25.37 14.04 -26.43
C VAL A 404 -25.75 12.56 -26.56
N GLY A 405 -27.03 12.22 -26.35
CA GLY A 405 -27.58 10.92 -26.78
C GLY A 405 -27.18 9.70 -25.94
N GLY A 406 -26.69 9.88 -24.71
CA GLY A 406 -26.23 8.75 -23.88
C GLY A 406 -24.79 8.31 -24.18
N GLU A 407 -24.05 9.10 -24.96
CA GLU A 407 -22.67 8.81 -25.31
C GLU A 407 -21.74 8.80 -24.09
N LYS A 408 -20.74 7.92 -24.13
CA LYS A 408 -19.70 7.77 -23.11
C LYS A 408 -18.47 8.58 -23.51
N MET A 409 -17.93 9.35 -22.58
CA MET A 409 -16.63 9.99 -22.73
C MET A 409 -15.59 9.19 -21.98
N PHE A 410 -14.52 8.79 -22.65
CA PHE A 410 -13.36 8.14 -22.03
C PHE A 410 -12.18 9.10 -22.00
N VAL A 411 -11.42 9.09 -20.90
CA VAL A 411 -10.17 9.86 -20.71
C VAL A 411 -9.07 8.91 -20.24
N ARG A 412 -7.82 9.17 -20.63
CA ARG A 412 -6.65 8.44 -20.15
C ARG A 412 -5.40 9.31 -20.06
N LEU A 413 -4.39 8.84 -19.32
CA LEU A 413 -3.10 9.51 -19.16
C LEU A 413 -2.05 8.97 -20.14
N ARG A 414 -1.24 9.87 -20.71
CA ARG A 414 -0.02 9.54 -21.46
C ARG A 414 1.17 10.29 -20.85
N VAL A 415 2.27 9.57 -20.60
CA VAL A 415 3.52 10.14 -20.09
C VAL A 415 4.68 9.71 -20.98
N GLY A 416 5.52 10.67 -21.40
CA GLY A 416 6.69 10.38 -22.23
C GLY A 416 6.37 9.82 -23.62
N GLY A 417 5.12 9.93 -24.08
CA GLY A 417 4.67 9.33 -25.33
C GLY A 417 4.01 7.95 -25.15
N GLU A 418 4.06 7.35 -23.96
CA GLU A 418 3.46 6.04 -23.66
C GLU A 418 2.16 6.19 -22.86
N VAL A 419 1.17 5.35 -23.19
CA VAL A 419 -0.08 5.30 -22.41
C VAL A 419 0.26 4.75 -21.04
N VAL A 420 -0.22 5.40 -19.99
CA VAL A 420 -0.10 4.85 -18.65
C VAL A 420 -1.06 3.68 -18.56
N ASP A 421 -0.54 2.50 -18.21
CA ASP A 421 -1.35 1.30 -18.04
C ASP A 421 -2.51 1.60 -17.09
N GLU A 422 -3.67 1.00 -17.36
CA GLU A 422 -4.80 1.09 -16.44
C GLU A 422 -5.36 2.51 -16.20
N SER A 423 -4.96 3.50 -17.01
CA SER A 423 -5.40 4.89 -16.86
C SER A 423 -6.67 5.27 -17.63
N GLU A 424 -7.27 4.36 -18.40
CA GLU A 424 -8.50 4.63 -19.16
C GLU A 424 -9.72 4.59 -18.23
N VAL A 425 -10.47 5.70 -18.18
CA VAL A 425 -11.71 5.81 -17.39
C VAL A 425 -12.86 6.42 -18.17
N GLN A 426 -14.08 5.98 -17.89
CA GLN A 426 -15.33 6.58 -18.33
C GLN A 426 -15.67 7.81 -17.48
N LEU A 427 -15.21 8.98 -17.91
CA LEU A 427 -15.41 10.25 -17.21
C LEU A 427 -16.90 10.60 -17.02
N ALA A 428 -17.72 10.45 -18.06
CA ALA A 428 -19.15 10.82 -18.03
C ALA A 428 -19.99 10.06 -19.05
N ILE A 429 -21.30 9.96 -18.81
CA ILE A 429 -22.27 9.35 -19.74
C ILE A 429 -23.57 10.18 -19.87
N GLY A 430 -23.98 10.41 -21.11
CA GLY A 430 -25.26 11.04 -21.42
C GLY A 430 -25.46 12.48 -20.95
N ASP A 431 -26.69 12.98 -21.09
CA ASP A 431 -27.04 14.39 -20.87
C ASP A 431 -27.60 14.67 -19.47
N GLN A 432 -28.05 13.63 -18.74
CA GLN A 432 -28.68 13.79 -17.43
C GLN A 432 -27.72 14.23 -16.32
N HIS A 433 -26.41 14.23 -16.59
CA HIS A 433 -25.38 14.37 -15.58
C HIS A 433 -24.36 15.47 -15.85
N MET A 434 -24.70 16.41 -16.75
CA MET A 434 -23.87 17.58 -17.03
C MET A 434 -23.31 18.25 -15.76
N GLY A 435 -22.07 18.70 -15.86
CA GLY A 435 -21.37 19.42 -14.80
C GLY A 435 -19.93 19.00 -14.71
N VAL A 436 -19.26 19.29 -13.60
CA VAL A 436 -17.86 18.91 -13.41
C VAL A 436 -17.74 17.44 -13.09
N HIS A 437 -16.84 16.78 -13.81
CA HIS A 437 -16.31 15.47 -13.46
C HIS A 437 -14.81 15.60 -13.26
N SER A 438 -14.30 14.81 -12.32
CA SER A 438 -12.89 14.84 -11.96
C SER A 438 -12.37 13.43 -11.79
N TYR A 439 -11.07 13.26 -12.03
CA TYR A 439 -10.39 12.01 -11.84
C TYR A 439 -8.92 12.25 -11.52
N ILE A 440 -8.33 11.33 -10.75
CA ILE A 440 -6.90 11.36 -10.43
C ILE A 440 -6.23 10.22 -11.18
N PHE A 441 -5.28 10.57 -12.02
CA PHE A 441 -4.41 9.59 -12.66
C PHE A 441 -3.10 9.51 -11.89
N SER A 442 -2.53 8.30 -11.80
CA SER A 442 -1.19 8.09 -11.23
C SER A 442 -0.38 7.26 -12.22
N ALA A 443 0.90 7.59 -12.34
CA ALA A 443 1.88 6.85 -13.09
C ALA A 443 3.16 6.78 -12.26
N LYS A 444 3.60 5.57 -11.96
CA LYS A 444 4.75 5.30 -11.10
C LYS A 444 5.86 4.63 -11.86
N HIS A 445 7.05 4.61 -11.25
CA HIS A 445 8.24 3.97 -11.79
C HIS A 445 8.61 4.44 -13.21
N ILE A 446 8.30 5.70 -13.53
CA ILE A 446 8.52 6.23 -14.86
C ILE A 446 10.02 6.39 -15.07
N ASN A 447 10.54 5.81 -16.17
CA ASN A 447 11.96 5.72 -16.47
C ASN A 447 12.76 4.98 -15.39
N ALA A 448 12.16 4.01 -14.70
CA ALA A 448 12.89 3.08 -13.86
C ALA A 448 14.04 2.42 -14.66
N GLY A 449 15.28 2.53 -14.17
CA GLY A 449 16.48 2.04 -14.87
C GLY A 449 16.95 2.86 -16.08
N GLU A 450 16.18 3.86 -16.52
CA GLU A 450 16.56 4.78 -17.59
C GLU A 450 16.99 6.15 -17.05
N GLY A 451 17.73 6.93 -17.84
CA GLY A 451 18.10 8.29 -17.44
C GLY A 451 16.87 9.19 -17.26
N ARG A 452 17.08 10.40 -16.70
CA ARG A 452 16.04 11.42 -16.58
C ARG A 452 15.34 11.67 -17.92
N CYS A 453 14.01 11.69 -17.91
CA CYS A 453 13.21 12.01 -19.08
C CYS A 453 13.04 13.54 -19.16
N VAL A 454 13.82 14.20 -20.01
CA VAL A 454 13.82 15.66 -20.16
C VAL A 454 12.87 16.09 -21.28
N GLY A 455 11.93 17.00 -20.99
CA GLY A 455 10.96 17.52 -21.95
C GLY A 455 9.83 16.54 -22.26
N CYS A 456 9.58 15.60 -21.36
CA CYS A 456 8.61 14.53 -21.54
C CYS A 456 7.20 15.08 -21.43
N ALA A 457 6.39 14.76 -22.44
CA ALA A 457 5.00 15.18 -22.49
C ALA A 457 4.19 14.41 -21.45
N ILE A 458 3.47 15.13 -20.60
CA ILE A 458 2.43 14.64 -19.72
C ILE A 458 1.13 15.21 -20.27
N GLN A 459 0.25 14.36 -20.79
CA GLN A 459 -0.95 14.79 -21.48
C GLN A 459 -2.13 13.87 -21.21
N LEU A 460 -3.33 14.44 -21.23
CA LEU A 460 -4.58 13.69 -21.20
C LEU A 460 -5.07 13.45 -22.62
N GLU A 461 -5.57 12.25 -22.87
CA GLU A 461 -6.25 11.91 -24.11
C GLU A 461 -7.72 11.58 -23.84
N TRP A 462 -8.58 11.87 -24.81
CA TRP A 462 -10.01 11.54 -24.74
C TRP A 462 -10.55 10.95 -26.04
N ARG A 463 -11.67 10.24 -25.93
CA ARG A 463 -12.46 9.73 -27.06
C ARG A 463 -13.94 9.62 -26.71
N SER A 464 -14.75 9.55 -27.76
CA SER A 464 -16.15 9.10 -27.70
C SER A 464 -16.23 7.57 -27.69
N GLY A 465 -17.22 7.02 -27.01
CA GLY A 465 -17.45 5.57 -26.91
C GLY A 465 -17.98 4.97 -28.21
N SER A 466 -19.00 5.60 -28.80
CA SER A 466 -19.70 5.10 -29.99
C SER A 466 -19.61 6.02 -31.21
N GLY A 467 -18.99 7.20 -31.04
CA GLY A 467 -18.77 8.18 -32.11
C GLY A 467 -19.77 9.32 -32.15
N ASP A 468 -20.69 9.41 -31.18
CA ASP A 468 -21.47 10.63 -30.96
C ASP A 468 -20.62 11.71 -30.28
N GLN A 469 -21.12 12.94 -30.30
CA GLN A 469 -20.39 14.09 -29.79
C GLN A 469 -20.32 14.11 -28.26
N VAL A 470 -19.10 14.16 -27.73
CA VAL A 470 -18.79 14.45 -26.33
C VAL A 470 -18.06 15.80 -26.25
N SER A 471 -18.29 16.56 -25.18
CA SER A 471 -17.72 17.91 -25.05
C SER A 471 -17.15 18.18 -23.65
N LEU A 472 -16.03 18.91 -23.59
CA LEU A 472 -15.36 19.36 -22.38
C LEU A 472 -15.26 20.90 -22.34
N GLY A 473 -15.96 21.51 -21.39
CA GLY A 473 -15.81 22.92 -20.99
C GLY A 473 -14.86 23.08 -19.81
N ASP A 474 -14.46 24.32 -19.52
CA ASP A 474 -13.81 24.79 -18.28
C ASP A 474 -13.00 23.70 -17.55
N ARG A 475 -11.92 23.28 -18.22
CA ARG A 475 -11.09 22.13 -17.86
C ARG A 475 -9.75 22.57 -17.29
N SER A 476 -9.29 21.82 -16.31
CA SER A 476 -8.02 22.05 -15.64
C SER A 476 -7.32 20.73 -15.31
N MET A 477 -6.00 20.82 -15.21
CA MET A 477 -5.11 19.71 -14.90
C MET A 477 -4.03 20.19 -13.95
N VAL A 478 -3.86 19.56 -12.80
CA VAL A 478 -2.69 19.73 -11.93
C VAL A 478 -1.80 18.53 -12.13
N VAL A 479 -0.54 18.76 -12.50
CA VAL A 479 0.48 17.73 -12.65
C VAL A 479 1.43 17.83 -11.47
N LEU A 480 1.50 16.76 -10.67
CA LEU A 480 2.45 16.60 -9.59
C LEU A 480 3.54 15.63 -10.04
N VAL A 481 4.80 15.99 -9.87
CA VAL A 481 5.94 15.14 -10.22
C VAL A 481 6.86 15.09 -9.01
N LYS A 482 7.28 13.89 -8.61
CA LYS A 482 8.30 13.70 -7.59
C LYS A 482 9.26 12.58 -7.95
N HIS A 483 10.34 12.47 -7.19
CA HIS A 483 11.13 11.25 -7.14
C HIS A 483 10.29 10.13 -6.52
N GLY A 484 10.38 8.93 -7.08
CA GLY A 484 9.74 7.76 -6.49
C GLY A 484 10.26 7.50 -5.09
N ALA A 485 9.33 7.26 -4.16
CA ALA A 485 9.71 6.81 -2.83
C ALA A 485 10.35 5.42 -2.92
N VAL A 486 11.29 5.14 -2.03
CA VAL A 486 11.97 3.84 -1.95
C VAL A 486 12.04 3.43 -0.48
N PRO A 487 11.29 2.40 -0.04
CA PRO A 487 10.21 1.77 -0.80
C PRO A 487 9.07 2.74 -1.11
N ASP A 488 8.27 2.40 -2.13
CA ASP A 488 7.01 3.09 -2.38
C ASP A 488 5.95 2.62 -1.39
N LEU A 489 5.75 3.42 -0.33
CA LEU A 489 4.80 3.09 0.74
C LEU A 489 3.32 3.15 0.31
N ALA A 490 3.02 3.71 -0.87
CA ALA A 490 1.66 3.67 -1.41
C ALA A 490 1.37 2.38 -2.18
N GLU A 491 2.38 1.61 -2.58
CA GLU A 491 2.16 0.30 -3.20
C GLU A 491 2.45 -0.82 -2.22
N PRO A 492 1.59 -1.85 -2.14
CA PRO A 492 1.87 -3.01 -1.32
C PRO A 492 3.04 -3.79 -1.94
N PRO A 493 4.16 -3.99 -1.23
CA PRO A 493 5.28 -4.73 -1.78
C PRO A 493 4.91 -6.19 -2.01
N THR A 494 5.34 -6.77 -3.13
CA THR A 494 5.04 -8.17 -3.53
C THR A 494 5.89 -9.20 -2.80
N ILE A 495 5.92 -9.09 -1.47
CA ILE A 495 6.68 -9.94 -0.53
C ILE A 495 5.78 -10.84 0.33
N GLY A 496 4.48 -10.89 0.04
CA GLY A 496 3.48 -11.70 0.73
C GLY A 496 3.30 -13.11 0.15
N MET A 497 2.47 -13.92 0.79
CA MET A 497 2.18 -15.30 0.39
C MET A 497 1.78 -15.38 -1.09
N GLY A 498 2.47 -16.21 -1.87
CA GLY A 498 2.16 -16.39 -3.30
C GLY A 498 2.37 -15.13 -4.17
N ASN A 499 3.24 -14.20 -3.76
CA ASN A 499 3.47 -12.90 -4.44
C ASN A 499 2.33 -11.91 -4.37
N VAL A 500 1.45 -12.12 -3.41
CA VAL A 500 0.45 -11.13 -3.07
C VAL A 500 1.14 -9.93 -2.42
N GLY A 501 0.64 -8.73 -2.73
CA GLY A 501 1.09 -7.50 -2.08
C GLY A 501 0.75 -7.55 -0.59
N VAL A 502 1.70 -7.19 0.27
CA VAL A 502 1.42 -7.01 1.71
C VAL A 502 0.79 -5.64 1.90
N GLU A 503 -0.51 -5.62 2.17
CA GLU A 503 -1.27 -4.40 2.39
C GLU A 503 -1.08 -3.86 3.81
N PRO A 504 -1.30 -2.55 4.05
CA PRO A 504 -1.39 -2.02 5.39
C PRO A 504 -2.41 -2.79 6.24
N ALA A 505 -2.05 -3.11 7.49
CA ALA A 505 -2.92 -3.85 8.39
C ALA A 505 -2.99 -3.15 9.75
N ILE A 506 -4.08 -2.42 9.93
CA ILE A 506 -4.37 -1.67 11.17
C ILE A 506 -5.76 -2.01 11.69
N GLY A 507 -5.99 -1.76 12.98
CA GLY A 507 -7.23 -2.07 13.67
C GLY A 507 -7.32 -3.52 14.14
N GLU A 508 -8.54 -3.98 14.35
CA GLU A 508 -8.85 -5.28 14.94
C GLU A 508 -9.30 -6.27 13.87
N ARG A 509 -8.93 -7.56 14.00
CA ARG A 509 -9.39 -8.66 13.12
C ARG A 509 -10.02 -9.80 13.88
N ASN A 510 -11.19 -10.24 13.46
CA ASN A 510 -11.89 -11.34 14.11
C ASN A 510 -11.19 -12.68 13.84
N VAL A 511 -10.94 -13.44 14.90
CA VAL A 511 -10.40 -14.80 14.82
C VAL A 511 -11.34 -15.77 15.54
N LEU A 512 -11.80 -16.79 14.81
CA LEU A 512 -12.53 -17.93 15.34
C LEU A 512 -11.59 -19.13 15.44
N ALA A 513 -11.43 -19.68 16.64
CA ALA A 513 -10.71 -20.93 16.84
C ALA A 513 -11.69 -22.10 16.99
N ILE A 514 -11.46 -23.19 16.26
CA ILE A 514 -12.31 -24.39 16.28
C ILE A 514 -11.48 -25.59 16.73
N LEU A 515 -11.70 -26.09 17.94
CA LEU A 515 -11.08 -27.31 18.44
C LEU A 515 -11.80 -28.54 17.88
N TRP A 516 -11.12 -29.27 17.00
CA TRP A 516 -11.57 -30.52 16.40
C TRP A 516 -10.70 -31.69 16.86
N ASP A 517 -11.31 -32.71 17.46
CA ASP A 517 -10.63 -33.80 18.15
C ASP A 517 -10.85 -35.15 17.46
N PRO A 518 -9.81 -35.73 16.82
CA PRO A 518 -9.86 -37.07 16.22
C PRO A 518 -9.82 -38.22 17.23
N GLN A 519 -9.88 -37.91 18.54
CA GLN A 519 -9.90 -38.85 19.66
C GLN A 519 -8.68 -39.78 19.72
N ARG A 520 -7.52 -39.27 19.34
CA ARG A 520 -6.26 -40.03 19.40
C ARG A 520 -5.81 -40.14 20.88
N PRO A 521 -5.70 -41.35 21.46
CA PRO A 521 -5.43 -41.52 22.89
C PRO A 521 -4.14 -40.85 23.39
N ASP A 522 -3.15 -40.76 22.51
CA ASP A 522 -1.79 -40.28 22.73
C ASP A 522 -1.62 -38.79 22.37
N HIS A 523 -2.70 -38.12 21.95
CA HIS A 523 -2.74 -36.70 21.64
C HIS A 523 -3.91 -36.02 22.37
N PRO A 524 -3.79 -35.82 23.70
CA PRO A 524 -4.86 -35.21 24.48
C PRO A 524 -5.18 -33.80 23.98
N ALA A 525 -6.48 -33.48 23.86
CA ALA A 525 -6.94 -32.17 23.44
C ALA A 525 -6.60 -31.08 24.47
N PRO A 526 -6.16 -29.88 24.03
CA PRO A 526 -6.12 -28.72 24.91
C PRO A 526 -7.51 -28.37 25.40
N SER A 527 -7.59 -27.75 26.58
CA SER A 527 -8.86 -27.19 27.04
C SER A 527 -9.19 -25.89 26.30
N ILE A 528 -10.47 -25.58 26.13
CA ILE A 528 -10.93 -24.30 25.55
C ILE A 528 -10.32 -23.12 26.31
N ALA A 529 -10.24 -23.18 27.65
CA ALA A 529 -9.63 -22.13 28.46
C ALA A 529 -8.12 -21.94 28.17
N ASN A 530 -7.38 -23.01 27.86
CA ASN A 530 -5.98 -22.88 27.46
C ASN A 530 -5.86 -22.21 26.08
N LEU A 531 -6.74 -22.57 25.15
CA LEU A 531 -6.79 -21.95 23.81
C LEU A 531 -7.19 -20.47 23.89
N GLU A 532 -8.18 -20.13 24.71
CA GLU A 532 -8.55 -18.73 24.97
C GLU A 532 -7.38 -17.94 25.56
N GLN A 533 -6.66 -18.52 26.54
CA GLN A 533 -5.53 -17.86 27.18
C GLN A 533 -4.36 -17.62 26.22
N VAL A 534 -3.99 -18.60 25.39
CA VAL A 534 -2.85 -18.47 24.46
C VAL A 534 -3.18 -17.61 23.24
N LEU A 535 -4.44 -17.55 22.81
CA LEU A 535 -4.84 -16.72 21.67
C LEU A 535 -5.19 -15.28 22.09
N PHE A 536 -5.93 -15.12 23.19
CA PHE A 536 -6.57 -13.85 23.57
C PHE A 536 -6.29 -13.43 25.03
N GLY A 537 -5.32 -14.07 25.69
CA GLY A 537 -4.89 -13.66 27.02
C GLY A 537 -4.32 -12.24 27.04
N PRO A 538 -4.34 -11.54 28.19
CA PRO A 538 -3.85 -10.16 28.27
C PRO A 538 -2.32 -10.02 28.22
N VAL A 539 -1.60 -11.14 28.36
CA VAL A 539 -0.13 -11.25 28.29
C VAL A 539 0.24 -12.61 27.71
N ASP A 540 1.38 -12.69 27.03
CA ASP A 540 1.93 -13.93 26.47
C ASP A 540 0.91 -14.70 25.61
N SER A 541 0.11 -13.95 24.84
CA SER A 541 -0.87 -14.48 23.90
C SER A 541 -0.58 -14.00 22.48
N VAL A 542 -1.28 -14.55 21.49
CA VAL A 542 -1.21 -14.06 20.10
C VAL A 542 -1.74 -12.63 19.99
N GLN A 543 -2.81 -12.29 20.70
CA GLN A 543 -3.33 -10.92 20.73
C GLN A 543 -2.32 -9.94 21.33
N ASP A 544 -1.70 -10.27 22.47
CA ASP A 544 -0.64 -9.46 23.08
C ASP A 544 0.57 -9.34 22.14
N TYR A 545 0.91 -10.42 21.42
CA TYR A 545 1.99 -10.41 20.45
C TYR A 545 1.78 -9.37 19.36
N TYR A 546 0.63 -9.41 18.70
CA TYR A 546 0.30 -8.46 17.66
C TYR A 546 0.20 -7.03 18.19
N ASP A 547 -0.39 -6.83 19.37
CA ASP A 547 -0.47 -5.52 20.02
C ASP A 547 0.94 -4.92 20.23
N LYS A 548 1.90 -5.67 20.81
CA LYS A 548 3.25 -5.14 21.05
C LYS A 548 4.06 -4.96 19.77
N VAL A 549 4.02 -5.93 18.87
CA VAL A 549 4.85 -5.92 17.65
C VAL A 549 4.41 -4.82 16.69
N SER A 550 3.12 -4.46 16.70
CA SER A 550 2.52 -3.40 15.89
C SER A 550 2.47 -2.03 16.56
N ASN A 551 2.90 -1.90 17.82
CA ASN A 551 2.73 -0.69 18.65
C ASN A 551 1.25 -0.29 18.85
N GLY A 552 0.39 -1.27 19.10
CA GLY A 552 -1.05 -1.08 19.27
C GLY A 552 -1.81 -0.71 18.01
N LYS A 553 -1.15 -0.76 16.84
CA LYS A 553 -1.80 -0.48 15.55
C LYS A 553 -2.65 -1.63 15.05
N PHE A 554 -2.34 -2.86 15.43
CA PHE A 554 -3.03 -4.08 15.00
C PHE A 554 -3.33 -5.00 16.18
N SER A 555 -4.53 -5.57 16.21
CA SER A 555 -4.93 -6.59 17.18
C SER A 555 -5.83 -7.66 16.54
N ILE A 556 -6.00 -8.77 17.24
CA ILE A 556 -7.03 -9.76 16.92
C ILE A 556 -8.13 -9.73 17.98
N ALA A 557 -9.38 -9.95 17.55
CA ALA A 557 -10.56 -10.12 18.39
C ALA A 557 -10.95 -11.58 18.50
N ASN A 558 -11.48 -11.95 19.67
CA ASN A 558 -12.05 -13.27 19.90
C ASN A 558 -13.46 -13.34 19.30
N ALA A 559 -13.59 -13.96 18.13
CA ALA A 559 -14.88 -14.29 17.52
C ALA A 559 -15.48 -15.60 18.05
N GLY A 560 -14.71 -16.36 18.84
CA GLY A 560 -15.12 -17.59 19.49
C GLY A 560 -13.95 -18.58 19.65
N VAL A 561 -14.03 -19.42 20.68
CA VAL A 561 -13.22 -20.63 20.81
C VAL A 561 -14.16 -21.80 21.00
N GLU A 562 -14.46 -22.49 19.90
CA GLU A 562 -15.52 -23.49 19.80
C GLU A 562 -14.99 -24.93 19.91
N GLY A 563 -15.85 -25.87 20.33
CA GLY A 563 -15.53 -27.29 20.49
C GLY A 563 -15.44 -27.75 21.96
N SER A 564 -14.84 -28.89 22.29
CA SER A 564 -14.18 -29.88 21.41
C SER A 564 -15.19 -30.64 20.55
N TYR A 565 -15.11 -30.47 19.23
CA TYR A 565 -15.92 -31.23 18.27
C TYR A 565 -15.23 -32.56 17.96
N LEU A 566 -15.88 -33.67 18.32
CA LEU A 566 -15.35 -35.01 18.05
C LEU A 566 -15.41 -35.31 16.55
N ALA A 567 -14.37 -35.91 15.98
CA ALA A 567 -14.36 -36.36 14.60
C ALA A 567 -15.45 -37.40 14.30
N ASP A 568 -16.01 -37.39 13.09
CA ASP A 568 -17.01 -38.38 12.65
C ASP A 568 -16.39 -39.74 12.30
N ASN A 569 -15.11 -39.73 11.91
CA ASN A 569 -14.35 -40.94 11.57
C ASN A 569 -13.15 -41.14 12.52
N PRO A 570 -12.59 -42.37 12.62
CA PRO A 570 -11.33 -42.60 13.31
C PRO A 570 -10.18 -41.81 12.67
N ALA A 571 -9.16 -41.44 13.45
CA ALA A 571 -8.02 -40.66 12.97
C ALA A 571 -7.43 -41.18 11.64
N ASP A 572 -7.15 -42.49 11.52
CA ASP A 572 -6.52 -43.10 10.33
C ASP A 572 -7.25 -42.81 9.01
N HIS A 573 -8.56 -42.52 9.07
CA HIS A 573 -9.35 -42.08 7.92
C HIS A 573 -8.78 -40.81 7.29
N TYR A 574 -8.46 -39.81 8.10
CA TYR A 574 -8.09 -38.47 7.61
C TYR A 574 -6.62 -38.36 7.15
N TRP A 575 -5.72 -39.25 7.61
CA TRP A 575 -4.28 -39.19 7.31
C TRP A 575 -3.76 -40.33 6.43
N GLU A 576 -4.20 -41.57 6.62
CA GLU A 576 -3.54 -42.74 6.01
C GLU A 576 -4.35 -43.36 4.87
N ASN A 577 -5.67 -43.45 5.02
CA ASN A 577 -6.52 -44.29 4.17
C ASN A 577 -7.60 -43.49 3.45
N TYR A 578 -7.21 -42.36 2.84
CA TYR A 578 -8.20 -41.54 2.14
C TYR A 578 -8.44 -41.98 0.69
N PRO A 579 -9.69 -42.29 0.29
CA PRO A 579 -10.01 -42.68 -1.08
C PRO A 579 -9.79 -41.51 -2.05
N ALA A 580 -9.21 -41.79 -3.22
CA ALA A 580 -9.10 -40.81 -4.29
C ALA A 580 -10.49 -40.40 -4.84
N CYS A 581 -10.60 -39.25 -5.50
CA CYS A 581 -11.86 -38.75 -6.05
C CYS A 581 -12.56 -39.68 -7.06
N ASP A 582 -11.80 -40.57 -7.70
CA ASP A 582 -12.32 -41.56 -8.65
C ASP A 582 -12.59 -42.94 -8.02
N ALA A 583 -12.27 -43.11 -6.74
CA ALA A 583 -12.49 -44.35 -6.02
C ALA A 583 -14.00 -44.56 -5.75
N PRO A 584 -14.52 -45.79 -5.86
CA PRO A 584 -15.94 -46.08 -5.68
C PRO A 584 -16.43 -45.86 -4.24
N ASP A 585 -15.51 -45.77 -3.28
CA ASP A 585 -15.71 -45.51 -1.86
C ASP A 585 -15.34 -44.08 -1.46
N THR A 586 -15.17 -43.16 -2.41
CA THR A 586 -14.97 -41.73 -2.12
C THR A 586 -16.13 -41.17 -1.29
N THR A 587 -15.79 -40.35 -0.30
CA THR A 587 -16.75 -39.55 0.48
C THR A 587 -17.12 -38.25 -0.25
N GLY A 588 -16.56 -38.01 -1.44
CA GLY A 588 -16.78 -36.80 -2.25
C GLY A 588 -15.79 -35.68 -1.98
N PHE A 589 -14.84 -35.85 -1.04
CA PHE A 589 -13.81 -34.85 -0.79
C PHE A 589 -12.47 -35.16 -1.48
N THR A 590 -11.68 -34.13 -1.72
CA THR A 590 -10.36 -34.18 -2.38
C THR A 590 -9.27 -34.80 -1.53
N GLY A 591 -9.46 -34.87 -0.20
CA GLY A 591 -8.53 -35.51 0.73
C GLY A 591 -9.02 -35.47 2.17
N GLY A 592 -8.47 -36.33 3.03
CA GLY A 592 -8.87 -36.42 4.44
C GLY A 592 -8.58 -35.16 5.24
N HIS A 593 -7.52 -34.43 4.88
CA HIS A 593 -7.27 -33.11 5.45
C HIS A 593 -8.36 -32.09 5.10
N GLN A 594 -8.87 -32.12 3.87
CA GLN A 594 -9.93 -31.22 3.44
C GLN A 594 -11.28 -31.58 4.07
N GLU A 595 -11.57 -32.88 4.19
CA GLU A 595 -12.78 -33.36 4.88
C GLU A 595 -12.80 -32.93 6.34
N LYS A 596 -11.72 -33.11 7.11
CA LYS A 596 -11.72 -32.72 8.54
C LYS A 596 -11.90 -31.21 8.74
N TRP A 597 -11.37 -30.36 7.86
CA TRP A 597 -11.54 -28.90 7.96
C TRP A 597 -13.00 -28.51 7.69
N ALA A 598 -13.57 -29.05 6.61
CA ALA A 598 -14.97 -28.87 6.28
C ALA A 598 -15.89 -29.39 7.40
N GLU A 599 -15.56 -30.55 7.98
CA GLU A 599 -16.30 -31.14 9.11
C GLU A 599 -16.22 -30.26 10.37
N ALA A 600 -15.04 -29.76 10.71
CA ALA A 600 -14.85 -28.86 11.86
C ALA A 600 -15.71 -27.60 11.73
N ILE A 601 -15.69 -26.95 10.57
CA ILE A 601 -16.48 -25.74 10.28
C ILE A 601 -17.99 -26.05 10.27
N THR A 602 -18.39 -27.15 9.65
CA THR A 602 -19.80 -27.60 9.63
C THR A 602 -20.33 -27.88 11.03
N LYS A 603 -19.50 -28.40 11.94
CA LYS A 603 -19.88 -28.60 13.34
C LYS A 603 -19.97 -27.28 14.11
N ALA A 604 -19.02 -26.37 13.86
CA ALA A 604 -19.04 -25.03 14.44
C ALA A 604 -20.25 -24.20 13.97
N SER A 605 -20.81 -24.46 12.78
CA SER A 605 -22.00 -23.73 12.32
C SER A 605 -23.26 -23.99 13.15
N GLY A 606 -23.22 -25.01 14.03
CA GLY A 606 -24.26 -25.23 15.03
C GLY A 606 -24.28 -24.18 16.16
N SER A 607 -23.18 -23.45 16.38
CA SER A 607 -23.04 -22.40 17.40
C SER A 607 -22.68 -21.02 16.84
N VAL A 608 -22.01 -20.98 15.68
CA VAL A 608 -21.58 -19.75 14.98
C VAL A 608 -22.33 -19.64 13.67
N ASN A 609 -22.88 -18.47 13.36
CA ASN A 609 -23.44 -18.21 12.03
C ASN A 609 -22.38 -17.49 11.19
N PHE A 610 -21.77 -18.19 10.24
CA PHE A 610 -20.66 -17.63 9.45
C PHE A 610 -21.09 -16.42 8.60
N ALA A 611 -22.35 -16.38 8.17
CA ALA A 611 -22.89 -15.25 7.41
C ALA A 611 -23.03 -13.95 8.22
N ASP A 612 -22.87 -13.99 9.55
CA ASP A 612 -22.81 -12.78 10.37
C ASP A 612 -21.49 -12.01 10.18
N TYR A 613 -20.44 -12.67 9.69
CA TYR A 613 -19.12 -12.07 9.46
C TYR A 613 -18.91 -11.59 8.02
N ASP A 614 -19.67 -12.09 7.04
CA ASP A 614 -19.74 -11.54 5.68
C ASP A 614 -20.41 -10.16 5.73
N TYR A 615 -19.64 -9.10 5.98
CA TYR A 615 -20.15 -7.75 6.17
C TYR A 615 -20.50 -7.08 4.85
N ASN A 616 -19.79 -7.41 3.77
CA ASN A 616 -19.99 -6.82 2.45
C ASN A 616 -21.15 -7.48 1.67
N LYS A 617 -21.61 -8.66 2.11
CA LYS A 617 -22.70 -9.47 1.54
C LYS A 617 -22.41 -9.91 0.10
N ASP A 618 -21.16 -10.23 -0.19
CA ASP A 618 -20.73 -10.79 -1.47
C ASP A 618 -20.82 -12.33 -1.52
N GLY A 619 -21.07 -12.98 -0.36
CA GLY A 619 -21.20 -14.42 -0.25
C GLY A 619 -19.87 -15.15 -0.03
N MET A 620 -18.79 -14.46 0.31
CA MET A 620 -17.46 -15.03 0.56
C MET A 620 -16.82 -14.37 1.78
N LEU A 621 -16.30 -15.19 2.70
CA LEU A 621 -15.59 -14.64 3.85
C LEU A 621 -14.19 -14.17 3.45
N ASP A 622 -13.95 -12.89 3.71
CA ASP A 622 -12.62 -12.30 3.63
C ASP A 622 -11.79 -12.66 4.86
N PHE A 623 -10.83 -13.54 4.67
CA PHE A 623 -10.00 -14.05 5.76
C PHE A 623 -9.00 -13.03 6.33
N THR A 624 -8.83 -11.86 5.70
CA THR A 624 -7.97 -10.78 6.20
C THR A 624 -8.73 -9.67 6.92
N GLU A 625 -10.05 -9.53 6.74
CA GLU A 625 -10.85 -8.42 7.30
C GLU A 625 -12.09 -8.88 8.07
N GLU A 626 -12.75 -9.95 7.62
CA GLU A 626 -14.04 -10.37 8.15
C GLU A 626 -13.90 -11.42 9.24
N LEU A 627 -13.30 -12.57 8.89
CA LEU A 627 -13.10 -13.68 9.82
C LEU A 627 -11.93 -14.57 9.41
N ALA A 628 -10.89 -14.60 10.24
CA ALA A 628 -9.89 -15.66 10.20
C ALA A 628 -10.37 -16.88 10.98
N ILE A 629 -10.18 -18.07 10.41
CA ILE A 629 -10.60 -19.35 10.99
C ILE A 629 -9.36 -20.19 11.26
N LEU A 630 -9.13 -20.48 12.54
CA LEU A 630 -8.05 -21.32 13.05
C LEU A 630 -8.59 -22.68 13.51
N VAL A 631 -8.36 -23.74 12.73
CA VAL A 631 -8.73 -25.11 13.12
C VAL A 631 -7.63 -25.71 14.01
N VAL A 632 -7.97 -26.00 15.25
CA VAL A 632 -7.05 -26.54 16.25
C VAL A 632 -7.21 -28.06 16.37
N ILE A 633 -6.10 -28.80 16.23
CA ILE A 633 -6.06 -30.27 16.28
C ILE A 633 -5.13 -30.73 17.41
N PRO A 634 -5.58 -31.58 18.34
CA PRO A 634 -4.72 -32.12 19.39
C PRO A 634 -3.50 -32.87 18.85
N GLN A 635 -2.28 -32.53 19.31
CA GLN A 635 -1.05 -33.28 18.98
C GLN A 635 0.07 -33.10 20.01
N THR A 636 1.04 -34.02 20.07
CA THR A 636 2.22 -33.89 20.96
C THR A 636 3.33 -33.02 20.38
N ASN A 637 3.48 -33.02 19.06
CA ASN A 637 4.41 -32.16 18.34
C ASN A 637 3.61 -31.07 17.65
N GLU A 638 3.88 -29.84 18.05
CA GLU A 638 3.22 -28.68 17.48
C GLU A 638 3.75 -28.36 16.10
N PHE A 639 2.81 -28.03 15.21
CA PHE A 639 3.08 -27.46 13.91
C PHE A 639 1.81 -26.76 13.44
N GLY A 640 1.93 -25.93 12.42
CA GLY A 640 0.77 -25.31 11.81
C GLY A 640 0.90 -25.23 10.31
N THR A 641 -0.20 -24.85 9.65
CA THR A 641 -0.16 -24.54 8.23
C THR A 641 -1.38 -23.74 7.76
N VAL A 642 -1.24 -22.93 6.71
CA VAL A 642 -2.37 -22.26 6.03
C VAL A 642 -2.74 -22.94 4.72
N ARG A 643 -4.04 -23.10 4.46
CA ARG A 643 -4.55 -23.91 3.35
C ARG A 643 -5.78 -23.29 2.72
N THR A 644 -5.84 -23.37 1.40
CA THR A 644 -7.09 -23.18 0.65
C THR A 644 -8.04 -24.33 0.95
N LEU A 645 -9.30 -24.01 1.25
CA LEU A 645 -10.35 -24.96 1.53
C LEU A 645 -11.16 -25.22 0.25
N ASN A 646 -10.75 -26.24 -0.49
CA ASN A 646 -11.43 -26.73 -1.69
C ASN A 646 -11.79 -28.21 -1.49
N PRO A 647 -12.81 -28.48 -0.65
CA PRO A 647 -12.99 -29.81 -0.12
C PRO A 647 -13.54 -30.78 -1.14
N TYR A 648 -14.33 -30.35 -2.11
CA TYR A 648 -15.10 -31.28 -2.93
C TYR A 648 -14.40 -31.70 -4.21
N CYS A 649 -14.51 -32.99 -4.56
CA CYS A 649 -14.01 -33.54 -5.82
C CYS A 649 -14.68 -32.94 -7.06
N SER A 650 -15.86 -32.34 -6.90
CA SER A 650 -16.54 -31.58 -7.96
C SER A 650 -15.82 -30.28 -8.32
N GLY A 651 -14.94 -29.78 -7.45
CA GLY A 651 -14.32 -28.46 -7.55
C GLY A 651 -15.21 -27.34 -7.01
N ASP A 652 -16.38 -27.67 -6.45
CA ASP A 652 -17.24 -26.67 -5.81
C ASP A 652 -16.55 -26.09 -4.57
N PRO A 653 -16.69 -24.78 -4.30
CA PRO A 653 -16.14 -24.17 -3.09
C PRO A 653 -16.82 -24.71 -1.83
N PHE A 654 -16.16 -24.58 -0.67
CA PHE A 654 -16.81 -24.88 0.61
C PHE A 654 -17.75 -23.74 1.00
N GLU A 655 -19.05 -24.02 1.04
CA GLU A 655 -20.08 -23.09 1.49
C GLU A 655 -20.68 -23.56 2.82
N VAL A 656 -20.82 -22.64 3.76
CA VAL A 656 -21.50 -22.83 5.05
C VAL A 656 -22.32 -21.58 5.36
N ASP A 657 -23.55 -21.74 5.85
CA ASP A 657 -24.48 -20.64 6.14
C ASP A 657 -24.73 -19.63 4.99
N GLY A 658 -24.49 -20.06 3.74
CA GLY A 658 -24.64 -19.21 2.55
C GLY A 658 -23.40 -18.38 2.19
N VAL A 659 -22.25 -18.63 2.83
CA VAL A 659 -20.98 -17.96 2.54
C VAL A 659 -19.88 -18.97 2.23
N VAL A 660 -18.98 -18.60 1.31
CA VAL A 660 -17.80 -19.38 0.95
C VAL A 660 -16.68 -19.15 1.96
N VAL A 661 -16.04 -20.22 2.44
CA VAL A 661 -14.83 -20.14 3.28
C VAL A 661 -13.63 -20.56 2.43
N PRO A 662 -12.80 -19.61 1.95
CA PRO A 662 -11.76 -19.92 0.99
C PRO A 662 -10.45 -20.43 1.62
N VAL A 663 -10.13 -19.98 2.83
CA VAL A 663 -8.83 -20.19 3.48
C VAL A 663 -9.03 -20.44 4.96
N ILE A 664 -8.24 -21.36 5.51
CA ILE A 664 -8.13 -21.63 6.94
C ILE A 664 -6.66 -21.68 7.34
N SER A 665 -6.41 -21.39 8.62
CA SER A 665 -5.19 -21.78 9.32
C SER A 665 -5.44 -23.04 10.13
N GLU A 666 -4.48 -23.94 10.17
CA GLU A 666 -4.49 -25.18 10.94
C GLU A 666 -3.38 -25.11 12.00
N TRP A 667 -3.71 -25.43 13.25
CA TRP A 667 -2.73 -25.51 14.33
C TRP A 667 -2.84 -26.84 15.07
N TYR A 668 -1.77 -27.62 15.06
CA TYR A 668 -1.63 -28.80 15.89
C TYR A 668 -1.12 -28.38 17.26
N ALA A 669 -2.01 -28.37 18.25
CA ALA A 669 -1.74 -27.87 19.58
C ALA A 669 -1.47 -29.00 20.56
N ASN A 670 -0.47 -28.81 21.43
CA ASN A 670 -0.29 -29.66 22.59
C ASN A 670 -1.38 -29.42 23.65
N ALA A 671 -1.54 -30.33 24.61
CA ALA A 671 -2.60 -30.22 25.62
C ALA A 671 -2.46 -29.00 26.55
N ALA A 672 -1.24 -28.52 26.79
CA ALA A 672 -1.01 -27.28 27.51
C ALA A 672 -1.32 -26.05 26.67
N ALA A 673 -1.15 -26.14 25.34
CA ALA A 673 -1.26 -25.03 24.39
C ALA A 673 -0.44 -23.81 24.86
N ASP A 674 0.80 -24.06 25.27
CA ASP A 674 1.66 -23.10 25.98
C ASP A 674 2.61 -22.32 25.06
N ARG A 675 2.50 -22.49 23.73
CA ARG A 675 3.36 -21.84 22.74
C ARG A 675 2.54 -21.00 21.77
N LEU A 676 2.50 -19.69 22.01
CA LEU A 676 1.78 -18.72 21.18
C LEU A 676 2.35 -18.55 19.78
N THR A 677 3.62 -18.93 19.56
CA THR A 677 4.34 -18.57 18.33
C THR A 677 3.88 -19.32 17.11
N VAL A 678 3.47 -20.59 17.25
CA VAL A 678 2.89 -21.38 16.16
C VAL A 678 1.58 -20.76 15.69
N PRO A 679 0.56 -20.54 16.54
CA PRO A 679 -0.68 -19.90 16.07
C PRO A 679 -0.45 -18.44 15.62
N ALA A 680 0.50 -17.69 16.19
CA ALA A 680 0.85 -16.36 15.67
C ALA A 680 1.44 -16.43 14.24
N HIS A 681 2.31 -17.40 13.97
CA HIS A 681 2.86 -17.63 12.62
C HIS A 681 1.74 -17.98 11.61
N GLU A 682 0.87 -18.92 11.96
CA GLU A 682 -0.21 -19.34 11.06
C GLU A 682 -1.27 -18.27 10.86
N LEU A 683 -1.56 -17.48 11.89
CA LEU A 683 -2.48 -16.36 11.75
C LEU A 683 -1.84 -15.26 10.90
N ALA A 684 -0.53 -15.02 10.95
CA ALA A 684 0.13 -14.00 10.14
C ALA A 684 -0.01 -14.28 8.63
N HIS A 685 0.02 -15.54 8.21
CA HIS A 685 -0.34 -15.91 6.84
C HIS A 685 -1.78 -15.53 6.48
N GLN A 686 -2.74 -15.78 7.38
CA GLN A 686 -4.16 -15.56 7.12
C GLN A 686 -4.53 -14.08 7.26
N VAL A 687 -4.32 -13.46 8.42
CA VAL A 687 -4.77 -12.09 8.70
C VAL A 687 -3.89 -10.99 8.08
N LEU A 688 -2.66 -11.31 7.67
CA LEU A 688 -1.71 -10.32 7.15
C LEU A 688 -1.12 -10.70 5.78
N ALA A 689 -1.54 -11.82 5.19
CA ALA A 689 -1.04 -12.32 3.91
C ALA A 689 0.49 -12.48 3.83
N LEU A 690 1.18 -12.72 4.95
CA LEU A 690 2.64 -12.88 4.96
C LEU A 690 3.05 -14.24 4.42
N GLY A 691 4.24 -14.35 3.83
CA GLY A 691 4.76 -15.61 3.31
C GLY A 691 5.83 -16.23 4.20
N ASP A 692 6.08 -17.53 4.00
CA ASP A 692 7.15 -18.25 4.70
C ASP A 692 8.54 -17.76 4.27
N LEU A 693 9.41 -17.51 5.26
CA LEU A 693 10.83 -17.19 5.08
C LEU A 693 11.76 -18.33 5.53
N TYR A 694 11.24 -19.44 6.04
CA TYR A 694 12.08 -20.62 6.23
C TYR A 694 12.28 -21.37 4.91
N GLN A 695 13.20 -22.32 4.92
CA GLN A 695 13.44 -23.19 3.78
C GLN A 695 13.00 -24.60 4.05
N LYS A 696 12.34 -25.20 3.06
CA LYS A 696 11.84 -26.57 3.13
C LYS A 696 12.95 -27.63 3.14
N GLN A 697 14.17 -27.29 2.71
CA GLN A 697 15.30 -28.23 2.68
C GLN A 697 16.19 -28.14 3.92
N ALA A 698 15.93 -29.03 4.90
CA ALA A 698 16.67 -29.13 6.17
C ALA A 698 18.21 -29.25 6.07
N ASN A 699 18.76 -29.60 4.90
CA ASN A 699 20.20 -29.87 4.72
C ASN A 699 21.01 -28.68 4.16
N LYS A 700 20.37 -27.56 3.81
CA LYS A 700 21.08 -26.39 3.28
C LYS A 700 20.80 -25.19 4.17
N LYS A 701 21.80 -24.79 4.93
CA LYS A 701 21.77 -23.58 5.76
C LYS A 701 22.30 -22.42 4.93
N PHE A 702 21.45 -21.47 4.56
CA PHE A 702 21.85 -20.32 3.73
C PHE A 702 22.03 -19.09 4.61
N HIS A 703 23.18 -18.44 4.48
CA HIS A 703 23.57 -17.29 5.32
C HIS A 703 22.64 -16.06 5.22
N THR A 704 21.67 -16.06 4.30
CA THR A 704 20.65 -15.00 4.18
C THR A 704 19.31 -15.31 4.86
N GLN A 705 19.17 -16.50 5.46
CA GLN A 705 17.93 -16.91 6.13
C GLN A 705 17.77 -16.11 7.42
N PRO A 706 16.58 -15.56 7.71
CA PRO A 706 16.32 -14.90 9.00
C PRO A 706 16.52 -15.83 10.19
N GLY A 707 15.95 -17.03 10.19
CA GLY A 707 16.00 -17.99 11.30
C GLY A 707 15.30 -17.45 12.56
N LYS A 708 15.98 -17.48 13.71
CA LYS A 708 15.41 -17.09 15.01
C LYS A 708 15.04 -15.61 15.16
N TYR A 709 15.23 -14.79 14.13
CA TYR A 709 15.02 -13.34 14.17
C TYR A 709 13.72 -12.90 13.48
N GLU A 710 12.92 -13.85 12.99
CA GLU A 710 11.67 -13.61 12.26
C GLU A 710 10.58 -14.61 12.68
N LEU A 711 9.35 -14.14 12.81
CA LEU A 711 8.16 -14.97 13.05
C LEU A 711 7.88 -15.90 11.87
N MET A 712 7.89 -15.39 10.64
CA MET A 712 7.65 -16.14 9.41
C MET A 712 8.76 -17.12 9.02
N ASP A 713 9.76 -17.37 9.87
CA ASP A 713 10.80 -18.38 9.63
C ASP A 713 10.61 -19.56 10.62
N THR A 714 11.65 -20.36 10.82
CA THR A 714 11.62 -21.56 11.66
C THR A 714 11.59 -21.13 13.12
N ILE A 715 10.39 -21.10 13.70
CA ILE A 715 10.23 -20.83 15.12
C ILE A 715 10.47 -22.10 15.94
N THR A 716 11.28 -21.98 16.99
CA THR A 716 11.48 -23.05 17.98
C THR A 716 11.01 -22.57 19.35
N ASP A 717 11.89 -21.98 20.11
CA ASP A 717 11.78 -21.68 21.54
C ASP A 717 11.95 -20.18 21.80
N ASN A 718 11.66 -19.38 20.79
CA ASN A 718 11.85 -17.94 20.70
C ASN A 718 10.55 -17.26 20.32
N THR A 719 10.45 -15.97 20.64
CA THR A 719 9.31 -15.10 20.30
C THR A 719 9.82 -13.91 19.47
N PRO A 720 10.29 -14.13 18.24
CA PRO A 720 10.88 -13.06 17.46
C PRO A 720 9.82 -12.01 17.06
N HIS A 721 10.24 -10.76 17.01
CA HIS A 721 9.59 -9.74 16.20
C HIS A 721 9.61 -10.12 14.72
N MET A 722 8.59 -9.67 13.98
CA MET A 722 8.65 -9.62 12.51
C MET A 722 9.76 -8.70 12.01
N ASN A 723 10.31 -9.03 10.85
CA ASN A 723 11.32 -8.27 10.12
C ASN A 723 10.80 -6.88 9.73
N PRO A 724 11.71 -5.93 9.44
CA PRO A 724 11.32 -4.56 9.20
C PRO A 724 10.60 -4.37 7.87
N ALA A 725 10.76 -5.26 6.87
CA ALA A 725 10.06 -5.13 5.59
C ALA A 725 8.56 -5.42 5.76
N TYR A 726 8.20 -6.50 6.46
CA TYR A 726 6.80 -6.76 6.79
C TYR A 726 6.21 -5.65 7.65
N LYS A 727 6.90 -5.23 8.72
CA LYS A 727 6.40 -4.14 9.55
C LYS A 727 6.22 -2.83 8.78
N LEU A 728 7.12 -2.53 7.84
CA LEU A 728 7.02 -1.32 7.04
C LEU A 728 5.83 -1.38 6.08
N ALA A 729 5.64 -2.50 5.39
CA ALA A 729 4.49 -2.76 4.52
C ALA A 729 3.15 -2.68 5.28
N LEU A 730 3.10 -3.26 6.48
CA LEU A 730 1.91 -3.29 7.33
C LEU A 730 1.61 -1.91 7.99
N GLY A 731 2.51 -0.93 7.90
CA GLY A 731 2.35 0.39 8.53
C GLY A 731 2.75 0.44 10.01
N TRP A 732 3.53 -0.53 10.50
CA TRP A 732 3.85 -0.72 11.92
C TRP A 732 5.13 0.00 12.39
N VAL A 733 6.01 0.38 11.46
CA VAL A 733 7.27 1.09 11.77
C VAL A 733 7.45 2.32 10.90
N THR A 734 8.02 3.37 11.48
CA THR A 734 8.31 4.62 10.78
C THR A 734 9.68 4.53 10.12
N PRO A 735 9.79 4.68 8.78
CA PRO A 735 11.07 4.69 8.11
C PRO A 735 11.76 6.05 8.22
N GLY A 736 13.09 6.05 8.34
CA GLY A 736 13.95 7.19 8.03
C GLY A 736 14.83 6.86 6.83
N THR A 737 14.87 7.72 5.82
CA THR A 737 15.71 7.46 4.63
C THR A 737 17.08 8.10 4.80
N ILE A 738 18.16 7.33 4.62
CA ILE A 738 19.53 7.84 4.68
C ILE A 738 19.99 8.19 3.26
N VAL A 739 20.12 9.50 3.01
CA VAL A 739 20.54 10.08 1.72
C VAL A 739 21.74 11.02 1.85
N GLN A 740 22.35 11.08 3.02
CA GLN A 740 23.53 11.90 3.29
C GLN A 740 24.51 11.12 4.16
N ASP A 741 25.80 11.39 3.95
CA ASP A 741 26.86 10.87 4.82
C ASP A 741 26.65 11.36 6.25
N GLY A 742 26.86 10.49 7.24
CA GLY A 742 26.69 10.92 8.62
C GLY A 742 26.78 9.81 9.65
N ALA A 743 26.70 10.22 10.92
CA ALA A 743 26.49 9.33 12.04
C ALA A 743 25.00 9.29 12.37
N TYR A 744 24.47 8.08 12.53
CA TYR A 744 23.08 7.79 12.79
C TYR A 744 22.94 7.01 14.09
N GLU A 745 21.82 7.21 14.78
CA GLU A 745 21.44 6.45 15.96
C GLU A 745 20.12 5.73 15.71
N LEU A 746 20.04 4.49 16.20
CA LEU A 746 18.85 3.66 16.11
C LEU A 746 18.58 2.99 17.46
N GLU A 747 17.45 3.35 18.05
CA GLU A 747 16.94 2.74 19.27
C GLU A 747 16.25 1.40 18.94
N ASP A 748 16.31 0.46 19.89
CA ASP A 748 15.71 -0.87 19.84
C ASP A 748 14.29 -0.81 19.28
N ILE A 749 13.99 -1.66 18.31
CA ILE A 749 12.75 -1.61 17.54
C ILE A 749 11.49 -1.72 18.42
N LYS A 750 11.63 -2.36 19.58
CA LYS A 750 10.58 -2.52 20.61
C LYS A 750 10.18 -1.21 21.29
N GLN A 751 11.03 -0.18 21.20
CA GLN A 751 10.83 1.12 21.84
C GLN A 751 10.61 2.19 20.79
N SER A 752 11.42 2.17 19.73
CA SER A 752 11.44 3.23 18.73
C SER A 752 10.38 3.06 17.65
N HIS A 753 10.06 1.81 17.28
CA HIS A 753 9.31 1.46 16.07
C HIS A 753 9.85 2.19 14.83
N LYS A 754 11.19 2.38 14.76
CA LYS A 754 11.88 3.07 13.67
C LYS A 754 12.84 2.14 12.95
N VAL A 755 12.96 2.34 11.65
CA VAL A 755 13.91 1.65 10.78
C VAL A 755 14.59 2.67 9.88
N TYR A 756 15.83 2.39 9.44
CA TYR A 756 16.44 3.20 8.38
C TYR A 756 16.39 2.47 7.04
N VAL A 757 16.16 3.23 5.97
CA VAL A 757 16.17 2.76 4.59
C VAL A 757 17.41 3.28 3.88
N LEU A 758 18.17 2.38 3.23
CA LEU A 758 19.20 2.72 2.25
C LEU A 758 18.65 2.43 0.84
N PRO A 759 18.12 3.45 0.14
CA PRO A 759 17.44 3.23 -1.14
C PRO A 759 18.42 2.96 -2.28
N ARG A 760 18.06 2.10 -3.24
CA ARG A 760 18.82 1.99 -4.50
C ARG A 760 18.55 3.20 -5.40
N THR A 761 19.38 4.23 -5.28
CA THR A 761 19.22 5.50 -6.02
C THR A 761 19.71 5.45 -7.47
N GLN A 762 20.63 4.53 -7.79
CA GLN A 762 21.21 4.39 -9.14
C GLN A 762 20.70 3.14 -9.85
N GLY A 763 20.02 3.36 -10.98
CA GLY A 763 19.59 2.28 -11.90
C GLY A 763 18.49 1.36 -11.37
N GLY A 764 17.88 1.67 -10.23
CA GLY A 764 16.76 0.92 -9.66
C GLY A 764 15.39 1.49 -10.03
N ASP A 765 14.36 0.68 -9.85
CA ASP A 765 12.93 1.00 -9.94
C ASP A 765 12.30 1.26 -8.57
N GLY A 766 13.12 1.37 -7.51
CA GLY A 766 12.65 1.52 -6.14
C GLY A 766 12.20 0.23 -5.45
N LYS A 767 12.29 -0.93 -6.14
CA LYS A 767 11.92 -2.25 -5.60
C LYS A 767 13.09 -3.00 -4.98
N GLU A 768 14.20 -2.31 -4.75
CA GLU A 768 15.37 -2.86 -4.10
C GLU A 768 16.01 -1.83 -3.16
N TYR A 769 16.28 -2.24 -1.92
CA TYR A 769 16.84 -1.37 -0.88
C TYR A 769 17.35 -2.20 0.31
N TYR A 770 18.04 -1.54 1.23
CA TYR A 770 18.35 -2.11 2.53
C TYR A 770 17.50 -1.50 3.64
N LEU A 771 17.17 -2.32 4.64
CA LEU A 771 16.58 -1.87 5.90
C LEU A 771 17.53 -2.15 7.05
N LEU A 772 17.64 -1.19 7.97
CA LEU A 772 18.40 -1.30 9.20
C LEU A 772 17.43 -1.20 10.38
N GLU A 773 17.51 -2.16 11.30
CA GLU A 773 16.79 -2.14 12.58
C GLU A 773 17.72 -2.49 13.74
N ASN A 774 17.50 -1.92 14.93
CA ASN A 774 18.22 -2.35 16.14
C ASN A 774 17.35 -3.40 16.87
N ARG A 775 17.91 -4.59 17.12
CA ARG A 775 17.25 -5.70 17.79
C ARG A 775 18.03 -6.07 19.04
N GLN A 776 17.35 -6.09 20.19
CA GLN A 776 17.96 -6.49 21.45
C GLN A 776 17.35 -7.81 21.95
N ASN A 777 18.15 -8.88 21.98
CA ASN A 777 17.79 -10.11 22.67
C ASN A 777 17.64 -9.82 24.16
N SER A 778 16.49 -10.17 24.71
CA SER A 778 16.19 -9.91 26.11
C SER A 778 15.44 -11.09 26.69
N ALA A 779 16.05 -11.75 27.69
CA ALA A 779 15.37 -12.81 28.43
C ALA A 779 14.24 -12.20 29.27
N ASN A 780 13.05 -12.79 29.22
CA ASN A 780 11.85 -12.35 29.95
C ASN A 780 11.35 -10.92 29.63
N ASN A 781 11.44 -10.48 28.37
CA ASN A 781 10.92 -9.17 27.98
C ASN A 781 9.44 -9.24 27.56
N PRO A 782 8.54 -8.44 28.15
CA PRO A 782 7.13 -8.37 27.75
C PRO A 782 6.92 -7.81 26.32
N LEU A 783 7.98 -7.32 25.67
CA LEU A 783 7.93 -6.80 24.31
C LEU A 783 8.58 -7.77 23.30
N TYR A 784 8.67 -9.06 23.62
CA TYR A 784 9.18 -10.10 22.73
C TYR A 784 10.67 -9.90 22.33
N ASP A 785 11.13 -10.66 21.33
CA ASP A 785 12.55 -10.94 21.02
C ASP A 785 13.29 -11.74 22.10
N GLU A 786 12.59 -12.71 22.69
CA GLU A 786 13.23 -13.66 23.59
C GLU A 786 13.95 -14.76 22.81
N ASN A 787 15.17 -15.10 23.23
CA ASN A 787 15.97 -16.22 22.70
C ASN A 787 16.30 -16.13 21.20
N ILE A 788 16.33 -14.92 20.62
CA ILE A 788 16.62 -14.71 19.18
C ILE A 788 18.09 -14.99 18.81
N GLY A 789 19.00 -15.07 19.80
CA GLY A 789 20.36 -15.57 19.63
C GLY A 789 21.45 -14.51 19.74
N SER A 790 21.21 -13.29 19.23
CA SER A 790 22.14 -12.16 19.28
C SER A 790 21.39 -10.82 19.37
N SER A 791 22.13 -9.75 19.66
CA SER A 791 21.64 -8.37 19.73
C SER A 791 22.52 -7.47 18.87
N GLY A 792 21.94 -6.53 18.13
CA GLY A 792 22.71 -5.59 17.30
C GLY A 792 21.86 -4.92 16.22
N ILE A 793 22.53 -4.36 15.22
CA ILE A 793 21.87 -3.88 13.99
C ILE A 793 21.60 -5.07 13.07
N GLY A 794 20.34 -5.30 12.71
CA GLY A 794 19.95 -6.19 11.61
C GLY A 794 19.99 -5.42 10.30
N VAL A 795 20.63 -6.02 9.29
CA VAL A 795 20.71 -5.46 7.94
C VAL A 795 19.98 -6.39 6.99
N TRP A 796 18.90 -5.89 6.42
CA TRP A 796 18.00 -6.65 5.56
C TRP A 796 18.11 -6.14 4.14
N HIS A 797 18.36 -7.04 3.19
CA HIS A 797 18.32 -6.75 1.76
C HIS A 797 16.95 -7.14 1.21
N ILE A 798 16.22 -6.15 0.72
CA ILE A 798 14.86 -6.31 0.22
C ILE A 798 14.88 -6.19 -1.31
N VAL A 799 14.29 -7.18 -1.98
CA VAL A 799 14.16 -7.29 -3.44
C VAL A 799 12.72 -7.69 -3.75
N GLU A 800 11.89 -6.71 -4.10
CA GLU A 800 10.45 -6.92 -4.32
C GLU A 800 10.15 -7.41 -5.75
N ASP A 801 10.97 -7.01 -6.73
CA ASP A 801 10.83 -7.43 -8.12
C ASP A 801 11.12 -8.94 -8.29
N ALA A 802 10.14 -9.69 -8.75
CA ALA A 802 10.23 -11.14 -8.90
C ALA A 802 11.37 -11.57 -9.86
N ALA A 803 11.67 -10.78 -10.90
CA ALA A 803 12.74 -11.10 -11.84
C ALA A 803 14.12 -10.98 -11.18
N SER A 804 14.38 -9.88 -10.50
CA SER A 804 15.58 -9.61 -9.71
C SER A 804 15.73 -10.60 -8.56
N ASN A 805 14.60 -11.02 -7.99
CA ASN A 805 14.59 -11.93 -6.87
C ASN A 805 15.01 -13.37 -7.23
N SER A 806 14.85 -13.75 -8.49
CA SER A 806 15.32 -15.03 -9.00
C SER A 806 16.85 -15.15 -9.03
N ALA A 807 17.58 -14.03 -8.95
CA ALA A 807 19.03 -14.01 -8.86
C ALA A 807 19.47 -14.53 -7.49
N ALA A 808 20.31 -15.57 -7.52
CA ALA A 808 20.89 -16.14 -6.31
C ALA A 808 21.74 -15.08 -5.60
N PRO A 809 21.60 -14.91 -4.28
CA PRO A 809 22.54 -14.10 -3.52
C PRO A 809 23.95 -14.62 -3.73
N GLN A 810 24.94 -13.74 -3.59
CA GLN A 810 26.33 -14.15 -3.73
C GLN A 810 26.65 -15.32 -2.80
N CYS A 811 27.55 -16.20 -3.25
CA CYS A 811 27.94 -17.43 -2.55
C CYS A 811 26.90 -18.55 -2.51
N ILE A 812 25.74 -18.38 -3.15
CA ILE A 812 24.75 -19.43 -3.34
C ILE A 812 24.73 -19.79 -4.81
N SER A 813 24.87 -21.07 -5.14
CA SER A 813 24.77 -21.49 -6.53
C SER A 813 23.34 -21.27 -7.02
N GLY A 814 23.16 -20.89 -8.30
CA GLY A 814 21.82 -20.74 -8.88
C GLY A 814 20.96 -22.01 -8.73
N ALA A 815 21.57 -23.20 -8.73
CA ALA A 815 20.90 -24.46 -8.49
C ALA A 815 20.48 -24.68 -7.03
N ASP A 816 21.23 -24.16 -6.06
CA ASP A 816 20.83 -24.20 -4.66
C ASP A 816 19.75 -23.17 -4.35
N TRP A 817 19.77 -22.03 -5.05
CA TRP A 817 18.76 -20.99 -4.92
C TRP A 817 17.43 -21.38 -5.57
N SER A 818 17.45 -21.90 -6.80
CA SER A 818 16.24 -22.22 -7.58
C SER A 818 15.35 -23.26 -6.92
N VAL A 819 15.93 -24.18 -6.15
CA VAL A 819 15.22 -25.21 -5.39
C VAL A 819 14.32 -24.63 -4.27
N ASN A 820 14.48 -23.34 -3.94
CA ASN A 820 13.71 -22.65 -2.91
C ASN A 820 12.83 -21.51 -3.46
N GLN A 821 12.67 -21.38 -4.78
CA GLN A 821 11.89 -20.29 -5.39
C GLN A 821 10.37 -20.54 -5.39
N ASP A 822 9.91 -21.71 -4.95
CA ASP A 822 8.48 -22.04 -4.90
C ASP A 822 7.70 -21.10 -3.94
N ASP A 823 8.39 -20.52 -2.94
CA ASP A 823 7.84 -19.51 -2.03
C ASP A 823 8.67 -18.21 -2.12
N ASN A 824 8.33 -17.38 -3.09
CA ASN A 824 9.09 -16.18 -3.50
C ASN A 824 9.31 -15.08 -2.42
N PRO A 825 8.52 -14.94 -1.34
CA PRO A 825 8.84 -14.02 -0.23
C PRO A 825 10.23 -14.22 0.36
N ARG A 826 10.64 -15.49 0.51
CA ARG A 826 11.97 -15.83 1.02
C ARG A 826 13.08 -15.29 0.13
N SER A 827 12.91 -15.40 -1.18
CA SER A 827 13.93 -14.89 -2.05
C SER A 827 14.08 -13.37 -1.85
N GLY A 828 12.97 -12.66 -1.58
CA GLY A 828 12.93 -11.19 -1.59
C GLY A 828 13.39 -10.56 -0.28
N ILE A 829 13.26 -11.26 0.84
CA ILE A 829 13.66 -10.76 2.17
C ILE A 829 14.88 -11.55 2.65
N ARG A 830 16.02 -10.87 2.76
CA ARG A 830 17.32 -11.49 3.06
C ARG A 830 17.96 -10.82 4.27
N LEU A 831 18.13 -11.55 5.37
CA LEU A 831 18.93 -11.07 6.50
C LEU A 831 20.41 -11.25 6.14
N LEU A 832 21.12 -10.17 5.88
CA LEU A 832 22.57 -10.23 5.77
C LEU A 832 23.14 -10.59 7.15
N ARG A 833 24.31 -11.26 7.21
CA ARG A 833 24.92 -11.65 8.50
C ARG A 833 26.38 -11.24 8.60
N PRO A 834 26.93 -10.98 9.79
CA PRO A 834 28.37 -10.77 9.92
C PRO A 834 29.18 -12.01 9.50
N SER A 835 28.71 -13.23 9.81
CA SER A 835 29.38 -14.46 9.36
C SER A 835 28.58 -15.19 8.29
N LEU A 836 29.25 -15.69 7.24
CA LEU A 836 28.65 -16.65 6.30
C LEU A 836 28.52 -18.06 6.89
N LEU A 837 29.29 -18.36 7.95
CA LEU A 837 29.06 -19.57 8.71
C LEU A 837 27.80 -19.36 9.54
N PHE A 838 26.96 -20.38 9.63
CA PHE A 838 25.81 -20.40 10.53
C PHE A 838 26.30 -20.49 12.00
N SER A 839 27.02 -19.48 12.46
CA SER A 839 27.29 -19.19 13.86
C SER A 839 26.08 -18.46 14.44
N GLY A 840 25.98 -18.39 15.78
CA GLY A 840 24.89 -17.72 16.46
C GLY A 840 24.79 -16.21 16.20
N ASP A 841 25.81 -15.61 15.57
CA ASP A 841 25.90 -14.18 15.33
C ASP A 841 25.22 -13.80 14.01
N SER A 842 24.15 -13.03 14.08
CA SER A 842 23.39 -12.59 12.87
C SER A 842 23.12 -11.09 12.84
N MET A 843 23.63 -10.33 13.82
CA MET A 843 23.43 -8.90 13.95
C MET A 843 24.79 -8.20 14.10
N TRP A 844 24.92 -6.99 13.58
CA TRP A 844 26.15 -6.19 13.62
C TRP A 844 26.30 -5.40 14.93
N ASP A 845 27.53 -5.31 15.41
CA ASP A 845 27.94 -4.48 16.54
C ASP A 845 29.45 -4.14 16.43
N ALA A 846 30.00 -3.44 17.43
CA ALA A 846 31.42 -3.05 17.49
C ALA A 846 32.45 -4.20 17.42
N THR A 847 32.04 -5.46 17.55
CA THR A 847 32.96 -6.61 17.45
C THR A 847 33.08 -7.16 16.03
N HIS A 848 32.21 -6.71 15.13
CA HIS A 848 32.16 -7.11 13.74
C HIS A 848 32.92 -6.13 12.84
N TYR A 849 33.10 -6.50 11.58
CA TYR A 849 33.72 -5.65 10.56
C TYR A 849 32.71 -4.66 9.96
N ASP A 850 33.23 -3.65 9.27
CA ASP A 850 32.43 -2.66 8.55
C ASP A 850 31.78 -3.26 7.29
N LEU A 851 30.54 -2.86 6.99
CA LEU A 851 29.84 -3.25 5.76
C LEU A 851 30.22 -2.32 4.62
N LEU A 852 31.06 -2.79 3.70
CA LEU A 852 31.53 -2.00 2.56
C LEU A 852 30.61 -2.15 1.34
N ASP A 853 30.74 -1.24 0.38
CA ASP A 853 29.94 -1.20 -0.86
C ASP A 853 30.38 -2.23 -1.91
N ALA A 854 31.61 -2.74 -1.77
CA ALA A 854 32.25 -3.66 -2.69
C ALA A 854 33.25 -4.56 -1.96
N GLY A 855 33.48 -5.74 -2.52
CA GLY A 855 34.44 -6.70 -1.98
C GLY A 855 34.17 -8.13 -2.45
N LEU A 856 35.06 -9.06 -2.08
CA LEU A 856 34.83 -10.48 -2.30
C LEU A 856 33.91 -10.99 -1.19
N VAL A 857 32.64 -11.25 -1.50
CA VAL A 857 31.69 -11.83 -0.53
C VAL A 857 32.06 -13.27 -0.15
N CYS A 858 32.84 -13.95 -1.00
CA CYS A 858 33.38 -15.28 -0.75
C CYS A 858 34.86 -15.41 -1.11
N PRO A 859 35.76 -14.83 -0.31
CA PRO A 859 37.17 -15.07 -0.47
C PRO A 859 37.49 -16.53 -0.13
N SER A 860 38.36 -17.15 -0.93
CA SER A 860 38.78 -18.55 -0.77
C SER A 860 39.63 -18.81 0.48
N ASP A 861 39.98 -17.75 1.20
CA ASP A 861 40.78 -17.78 2.43
C ASP A 861 39.96 -18.10 3.69
N GLY A 862 38.63 -18.20 3.58
CA GLY A 862 37.75 -18.58 4.68
C GLY A 862 37.34 -17.45 5.62
N VAL A 863 37.71 -16.19 5.34
CA VAL A 863 37.21 -15.01 6.08
C VAL A 863 36.15 -14.33 5.23
N ALA A 864 35.03 -15.02 5.02
CA ALA A 864 33.96 -14.49 4.21
C ALA A 864 33.20 -13.38 4.94
N GLN A 865 33.13 -12.22 4.29
CA GLN A 865 32.48 -11.00 4.77
C GLN A 865 31.33 -10.67 3.83
N ASN A 866 30.17 -10.31 4.38
CA ASN A 866 29.11 -9.72 3.58
C ASN A 866 29.49 -8.27 3.21
N VAL A 867 29.01 -7.85 2.06
CA VAL A 867 29.12 -6.48 1.56
C VAL A 867 27.74 -6.04 1.09
N LEU A 868 27.54 -4.74 0.91
CA LEU A 868 26.30 -4.17 0.40
C LEU A 868 26.34 -4.11 -1.12
N ILE A 869 25.71 -5.08 -1.77
CA ILE A 869 25.62 -5.24 -3.23
C ILE A 869 24.19 -5.51 -3.67
N TRP A 870 23.77 -4.91 -4.78
CA TRP A 870 22.45 -5.15 -5.35
C TRP A 870 22.34 -6.57 -5.92
N ALA A 871 21.12 -7.02 -6.19
CA ALA A 871 20.78 -8.36 -6.65
C ALA A 871 21.39 -8.68 -8.02
N ASP A 872 21.67 -7.65 -8.83
CA ASP A 872 22.40 -7.76 -10.10
C ASP A 872 23.93 -7.82 -9.93
N GLY A 873 24.42 -7.74 -8.69
CA GLY A 873 25.82 -7.79 -8.32
C GLY A 873 26.55 -6.44 -8.39
N ALA A 874 25.86 -5.35 -8.71
CA ALA A 874 26.44 -4.01 -8.66
C ALA A 874 26.74 -3.60 -7.21
N ALA A 875 27.80 -2.80 -7.02
CA ALA A 875 28.09 -2.17 -5.72
C ALA A 875 26.92 -1.29 -5.30
N SER A 876 26.58 -1.30 -4.00
CA SER A 876 25.51 -0.45 -3.51
C SER A 876 25.88 1.04 -3.49
N GLY A 877 27.18 1.33 -3.39
CA GLY A 877 27.76 2.62 -3.08
C GLY A 877 27.51 3.09 -1.64
N TYR A 878 26.91 2.25 -0.79
CA TYR A 878 26.77 2.49 0.64
C TYR A 878 27.87 1.77 1.43
N GLU A 879 28.46 2.47 2.40
CA GLU A 879 29.27 1.85 3.45
C GLU A 879 28.62 2.10 4.81
N VAL A 880 28.53 1.07 5.66
CA VAL A 880 28.05 1.19 7.04
C VAL A 880 29.17 0.76 8.00
N THR A 881 29.68 1.73 8.74
CA THR A 881 30.91 1.59 9.53
C THR A 881 30.70 2.00 10.98
N ASN A 882 31.71 1.79 11.82
CA ASN A 882 31.77 2.34 13.19
C ASN A 882 30.57 1.95 14.07
N PHE A 883 30.08 0.72 13.94
CA PHE A 883 29.03 0.21 14.81
C PHE A 883 29.44 0.33 16.29
N SER A 884 28.56 0.90 17.11
CA SER A 884 28.72 0.89 18.56
C SER A 884 28.54 -0.53 19.14
N PRO A 885 28.98 -0.78 20.38
CA PRO A 885 28.63 -2.02 21.08
C PRO A 885 27.10 -2.19 21.17
N SER A 886 26.63 -3.44 21.13
CA SER A 886 25.20 -3.74 21.23
C SER A 886 24.57 -3.11 22.48
N ALA A 887 23.52 -2.31 22.29
CA ALA A 887 22.86 -1.53 23.32
C ALA A 887 21.43 -1.14 22.89
N PRO A 888 20.56 -0.73 23.84
CA PRO A 888 19.22 -0.23 23.50
C PRO A 888 19.22 0.92 22.49
N VAL A 889 20.27 1.73 22.45
CA VAL A 889 20.51 2.69 21.36
C VAL A 889 21.88 2.41 20.80
N MET A 890 21.95 2.15 19.49
CA MET A 890 23.19 1.91 18.78
C MET A 890 23.48 3.05 17.81
N SER A 891 24.74 3.43 17.69
CA SER A 891 25.22 4.37 16.67
C SER A 891 26.02 3.65 15.60
N PHE A 892 26.00 4.18 14.38
CA PHE A 892 26.82 3.76 13.24
C PHE A 892 27.03 4.95 12.29
N SER A 893 27.98 4.82 11.38
CA SER A 893 28.21 5.80 10.31
C SER A 893 27.77 5.22 8.97
N VAL A 894 27.19 6.05 8.11
CA VAL A 894 26.85 5.68 6.73
C VAL A 894 27.53 6.67 5.79
N ASP A 895 28.23 6.13 4.79
CA ASP A 895 28.68 6.86 3.61
C ASP A 895 27.73 6.50 2.45
N THR A 896 27.29 7.51 1.70
CA THR A 896 26.23 7.43 0.68
C THR A 896 26.79 7.56 -0.75
N PRO A 897 26.12 6.98 -1.78
CA PRO A 897 26.62 6.88 -3.16
C PRO A 897 26.73 8.19 -3.96
#